data_AF-A0A4W4FBU1-F1
#
_entry.id   AF-A0A4W4FBU1-F1
#
_cell.length_a   1.000
_cell.length_b   1.000
_cell.length_c   1.000
_cell.angle_alpha   90.00
_cell.angle_beta   90.00
_cell.angle_gamma   90.00
#
_symmetry.space_group_name_H-M   'P 1'
#
loop_
_entity.id
_entity.type
_entity.pdbx_description
1 polymer ?
#
loop_
_entity_poly.entity_id
_entity_poly.type
_entity_poly.pdbx_seq_one_letter_code
_entity_poly.pdbx_strand_id
1 'polypeptide(L)'
;MSGDSRTLSAQAPTGGQQQELRGHPNVPSEESSTVKILKVCFISNSSNLGKNFKLVKCDSSWEVRDIIKSILDSGRLGPNIKYAGCYGLRLKHLKSEEVHWLHSCLTVGEMEKKYEQQHVEAEWRYDLRIRYIPTDFLEKFKEDKTTLLYFYQQIRSDYMQHCASKVSDGMALQLGCLEIRRFCKDMNANGLEKKSNFDLLEKDVGLDLFFPPELINRMKPKQLRKLIQQTFQQYSSLKEQQCIMKFFETFSVFSNFDEEVFPCELVQGWRLAVDLVIGPKGICQRTDKNAVVSVPFVSTILKPCHISSALVQRWLLFMLNLQPLSINTVSLSTAENMADLIDGHCRLESGKETSLLVKIHKRSDIYAEISDENPQASIFSRDDVVLGRILGEGFFGEVHEGVYKSKMGERMGVAVKTCKECTADVKEKFMSEAVIMKKLDHPHIVRLIGIIEEDPVWIVMELYQHGELGIYLIENQYKLTNVTLILFSLQICKALAYLEGVNMVHRDIAVRNVLVAKPDCVKLGDFGLSRYIEEEEYYKASVSRLPIKWMAPESINFRRFTSASDVWMFAVCMWEIMSWAQQPFFWLENKDVVNQLEQGMRLPKPELCPPTLYSLMTRCWAYNPRERPRFTELVCSLSDIHRMEQELRVEQQRDWACASKMAFAEPPPKVCFHTHLPLSIFSTLTERLCASSCTLIGPPGIYPSYDMSACLCLSKERDFVLEPSSKENTQHLWELERQHMQETLRRQKQEMLEDNQWLEKEEKLLVMCHLSLTAQFRAPPEKPPRLSAQPAPTAELDRTEDKVYQNVMEMVKVVMQLKNDVNMLPPSEYVGGVKILRPAVGLSLRDLIRSVDEVLPDLHESVRTEIEGTQKLLNKDLAELISKMKLAQQNAITSLKDECKKQMLTAAHTLAMDSKNLLDAVDQARVRANIAKPKAN
;
A
#
# COMPACT_ATOMS: atom_id res chain seq x y z
N MET A 1 14.36 12.37 63.69
CA MET A 1 14.46 12.56 65.16
C MET A 1 13.15 12.14 65.80
N SER A 2 13.23 11.57 67.01
CA SER A 2 12.16 11.38 68.03
C SER A 2 10.80 12.04 67.76
N GLY A 3 9.69 11.29 67.71
CA GLY A 3 8.84 10.92 68.88
C GLY A 3 7.46 11.62 68.71
N ASP A 4 6.31 11.29 69.31
CA ASP A 4 5.86 10.26 70.27
C ASP A 4 4.29 10.35 70.30
N SER A 5 3.43 9.47 70.86
CA SER A 5 3.55 8.26 71.70
C SER A 5 2.23 7.44 71.74
N ARG A 6 2.25 6.27 72.40
CA ARG A 6 1.19 5.62 73.23
C ARG A 6 -0.21 5.19 72.66
N THR A 7 -0.37 3.85 72.62
CA THR A 7 -1.44 3.02 73.26
C THR A 7 -2.95 3.30 73.07
N LEU A 8 -3.68 2.31 72.53
CA LEU A 8 -4.77 1.49 73.17
C LEU A 8 -5.73 0.87 72.14
N SER A 9 -6.43 -0.18 72.56
CA SER A 9 -7.17 -1.17 71.76
C SER A 9 -8.69 -1.11 71.91
N ALA A 10 -9.44 -1.45 70.86
CA ALA A 10 -10.70 -2.23 70.87
C ALA A 10 -11.02 -2.64 69.42
N GLN A 11 -10.75 -3.88 68.98
CA GLN A 11 -11.59 -5.10 69.06
C GLN A 11 -13.00 -5.01 68.45
N ALA A 12 -13.27 -5.96 67.57
CA ALA A 12 -14.51 -6.17 66.82
C ALA A 12 -15.50 -7.09 67.57
N PRO A 13 -16.63 -7.43 66.93
CA PRO A 13 -17.05 -8.84 66.85
C PRO A 13 -17.31 -9.24 65.37
N THR A 14 -16.85 -10.36 64.81
CA THR A 14 -17.27 -11.76 65.04
C THR A 14 -18.80 -11.92 65.17
N GLY A 15 -19.51 -12.82 64.48
CA GLY A 15 -19.12 -13.98 63.68
C GLY A 15 -20.04 -15.16 64.04
N GLY A 16 -20.81 -15.68 63.08
CA GLY A 16 -21.68 -16.87 63.17
C GLY A 16 -22.15 -17.23 61.76
N GLN A 17 -21.91 -18.45 61.25
CA GLN A 17 -22.75 -19.66 61.43
C GLN A 17 -24.20 -19.43 60.96
N GLN A 18 -24.84 -20.25 60.12
CA GLN A 18 -24.55 -21.55 59.52
C GLN A 18 -25.45 -21.68 58.26
N GLN A 19 -24.96 -22.16 57.11
CA GLN A 19 -25.13 -23.53 56.59
C GLN A 19 -26.37 -23.77 55.68
N GLU A 20 -26.09 -24.37 54.52
CA GLU A 20 -26.98 -25.13 53.61
C GLU A 20 -28.17 -24.48 52.87
N LEU A 21 -28.07 -24.51 51.54
CA LEU A 21 -29.07 -25.18 50.68
C LEU A 21 -28.39 -25.71 49.39
N ARG A 22 -28.57 -27.01 49.12
CA ARG A 22 -28.27 -27.67 47.82
C ARG A 22 -29.36 -27.27 46.80
N GLY A 23 -29.19 -27.31 45.47
CA GLY A 23 -28.06 -27.72 44.61
C GLY A 23 -28.54 -27.96 43.15
N HIS A 24 -27.63 -28.40 42.27
CA HIS A 24 -27.80 -28.74 40.83
C HIS A 24 -27.84 -27.58 39.81
N PRO A 25 -27.35 -27.81 38.57
CA PRO A 25 -26.07 -28.44 38.24
C PRO A 25 -25.24 -27.61 37.22
N ASN A 26 -23.94 -27.91 37.11
CA ASN A 26 -23.04 -27.22 36.18
C ASN A 26 -23.51 -27.28 34.72
N VAL A 27 -23.75 -26.11 34.12
CA VAL A 27 -23.58 -25.90 32.68
C VAL A 27 -22.09 -25.57 32.47
N PRO A 28 -21.38 -26.17 31.51
CA PRO A 28 -20.01 -25.76 31.21
C PRO A 28 -20.01 -24.32 30.71
N SER A 29 -19.22 -23.46 31.34
CA SER A 29 -18.91 -22.14 30.77
C SER A 29 -18.16 -22.33 29.47
N GLU A 30 -18.69 -21.81 28.36
CA GLU A 30 -17.95 -21.72 27.11
C GLU A 30 -16.73 -20.82 27.32
N GLU A 31 -15.54 -21.42 27.36
CA GLU A 31 -14.29 -20.67 27.30
C GLU A 31 -14.23 -19.96 25.95
N SER A 32 -14.27 -18.62 25.97
CA SER A 32 -14.15 -17.79 24.78
C SER A 32 -12.83 -18.07 24.06
N SER A 33 -12.88 -18.91 23.01
CA SER A 33 -11.70 -19.32 22.26
C SER A 33 -11.03 -18.10 21.62
N THR A 34 -9.80 -17.80 22.04
CA THR A 34 -9.01 -16.69 21.50
C THR A 34 -8.72 -16.92 20.02
N VAL A 35 -9.35 -16.11 19.16
CA VAL A 35 -9.18 -16.16 17.71
C VAL A 35 -7.89 -15.48 17.30
N LYS A 36 -7.01 -16.20 16.60
CA LYS A 36 -5.77 -15.69 15.99
C LYS A 36 -5.92 -15.50 14.48
N ILE A 37 -5.11 -14.61 13.92
CA ILE A 37 -4.93 -14.45 12.47
C ILE A 37 -3.45 -14.61 12.12
N LEU A 38 -3.10 -15.69 11.42
CA LEU A 38 -1.72 -15.96 10.99
C LEU A 38 -1.47 -15.48 9.56
N LYS A 39 -0.42 -14.70 9.33
CA LYS A 39 0.09 -14.29 8.01
C LYS A 39 0.98 -15.40 7.44
N VAL A 40 0.39 -16.35 6.71
CA VAL A 40 1.15 -17.44 6.07
C VAL A 40 1.53 -17.07 4.64
N CYS A 41 2.83 -16.91 4.42
CA CYS A 41 3.44 -16.67 3.12
C CYS A 41 3.49 -17.96 2.30
N PHE A 42 3.34 -17.83 0.98
CA PHE A 42 3.49 -18.92 0.02
C PHE A 42 4.05 -18.38 -1.31
N ILE A 43 4.50 -19.28 -2.18
CA ILE A 43 5.11 -18.91 -3.46
C ILE A 43 4.04 -18.94 -4.57
N SER A 44 4.15 -18.06 -5.56
CA SER A 44 3.18 -17.95 -6.65
C SER A 44 3.84 -17.50 -7.95
N ASN A 45 3.10 -17.63 -9.06
CA ASN A 45 3.53 -17.35 -10.43
C ASN A 45 3.82 -15.86 -10.74
N SER A 46 3.60 -14.96 -9.78
CA SER A 46 3.95 -13.54 -9.89
C SER A 46 5.47 -13.35 -9.95
N SER A 47 5.94 -12.28 -10.62
CA SER A 47 7.36 -11.85 -10.59
C SER A 47 7.94 -11.68 -9.18
N ASN A 48 7.08 -11.43 -8.18
CA ASN A 48 7.45 -11.35 -6.77
C ASN A 48 7.48 -12.74 -6.10
N LEU A 49 8.60 -13.47 -6.22
CA LEU A 49 8.81 -14.70 -5.43
C LEU A 49 8.74 -14.38 -3.92
N GLY A 50 7.96 -15.16 -3.17
CA GLY A 50 7.87 -15.05 -1.71
C GLY A 50 7.12 -13.84 -1.11
N LYS A 51 6.54 -12.93 -1.91
CA LYS A 51 5.70 -11.81 -1.41
C LYS A 51 4.19 -12.13 -1.32
N ASN A 52 3.76 -13.35 -1.69
CA ASN A 52 2.34 -13.75 -1.62
C ASN A 52 2.05 -14.34 -0.24
N PHE A 53 0.87 -14.05 0.33
CA PHE A 53 0.43 -14.58 1.62
C PHE A 53 -1.09 -14.71 1.70
N LYS A 54 -1.56 -15.52 2.67
CA LYS A 54 -2.97 -15.61 3.07
C LYS A 54 -3.02 -15.33 4.58
N LEU A 55 -3.97 -14.50 5.00
CA LEU A 55 -4.35 -14.38 6.40
C LEU A 55 -5.26 -15.58 6.74
N VAL A 56 -4.85 -16.39 7.70
CA VAL A 56 -5.59 -17.57 8.17
C VAL A 56 -6.15 -17.26 9.55
N LYS A 57 -7.47 -17.06 9.62
CA LYS A 57 -8.21 -17.00 10.89
C LYS A 57 -8.30 -18.43 11.46
N CYS A 58 -7.81 -18.63 12.67
CA CYS A 58 -7.78 -19.90 13.38
C CYS A 58 -8.05 -19.66 14.87
N ASP A 59 -8.52 -20.65 15.61
CA ASP A 59 -8.58 -20.58 17.08
C ASP A 59 -7.34 -21.25 17.70
N SER A 60 -7.17 -21.10 19.01
CA SER A 60 -6.02 -21.65 19.74
C SER A 60 -5.93 -23.19 19.74
N SER A 61 -7.02 -23.89 19.40
CA SER A 61 -7.08 -25.36 19.32
C SER A 61 -6.73 -25.93 17.93
N TRP A 62 -6.73 -25.11 16.88
CA TRP A 62 -6.34 -25.55 15.52
C TRP A 62 -4.93 -26.12 15.53
N GLU A 63 -4.75 -27.24 14.83
CA GLU A 63 -3.44 -27.79 14.54
C GLU A 63 -2.83 -27.14 13.28
N VAL A 64 -1.51 -27.20 13.14
CA VAL A 64 -0.79 -26.74 11.92
C VAL A 64 -1.34 -27.38 10.64
N ARG A 65 -1.82 -28.65 10.70
CA ARG A 65 -2.49 -29.30 9.57
C ARG A 65 -3.74 -28.56 9.08
N ASP A 66 -4.50 -27.93 9.97
CA ASP A 66 -5.75 -27.23 9.65
C ASP A 66 -5.46 -25.88 8.97
N ILE A 67 -4.40 -25.20 9.43
CA ILE A 67 -3.85 -24.00 8.79
C ILE A 67 -3.40 -24.31 7.36
N ILE A 68 -2.60 -25.38 7.18
CA ILE A 68 -2.13 -25.82 5.86
C ILE A 68 -3.33 -26.14 4.96
N LYS A 69 -4.26 -26.99 5.42
CA LYS A 69 -5.45 -27.39 4.69
C LYS A 69 -6.31 -26.20 4.26
N SER A 70 -6.57 -25.26 5.17
CA SER A 70 -7.26 -23.99 4.88
C SER A 70 -6.59 -23.20 3.74
N ILE A 71 -5.27 -23.19 3.65
CA ILE A 71 -4.55 -22.50 2.56
C ILE A 71 -4.71 -23.27 1.24
N LEU A 72 -4.51 -24.60 1.24
CA LEU A 72 -4.65 -25.44 0.04
C LEU A 72 -6.07 -25.38 -0.53
N ASP A 73 -7.08 -25.55 0.32
CA ASP A 73 -8.51 -25.57 -0.06
C ASP A 73 -9.02 -24.19 -0.54
N SER A 74 -8.28 -23.10 -0.26
CA SER A 74 -8.66 -21.75 -0.70
C SER A 74 -8.46 -21.48 -2.20
N GLY A 75 -7.87 -22.43 -2.94
CA GLY A 75 -7.57 -22.29 -4.37
C GLY A 75 -6.50 -21.23 -4.71
N ARG A 76 -5.89 -20.59 -3.70
CA ARG A 76 -4.90 -19.51 -3.89
C ARG A 76 -3.58 -19.99 -4.52
N LEU A 77 -3.20 -21.24 -4.30
CA LEU A 77 -2.04 -21.87 -4.94
C LEU A 77 -2.39 -22.42 -6.34
N GLY A 78 -3.65 -22.80 -6.53
CA GLY A 78 -4.20 -23.38 -7.76
C GLY A 78 -5.23 -24.48 -7.48
N PRO A 79 -5.92 -25.00 -8.49
CA PRO A 79 -6.94 -26.05 -8.35
C PRO A 79 -6.33 -27.46 -8.28
N ASN A 80 -7.13 -28.43 -7.83
CA ASN A 80 -6.87 -29.87 -7.95
C ASN A 80 -5.58 -30.39 -7.29
N ILE A 81 -5.21 -29.82 -6.13
CA ILE A 81 -4.09 -30.31 -5.31
C ILE A 81 -4.43 -31.72 -4.81
N LYS A 82 -3.64 -32.72 -5.21
CA LYS A 82 -3.75 -34.13 -4.80
C LYS A 82 -2.82 -34.45 -3.63
N TYR A 83 -1.62 -33.86 -3.62
CA TYR A 83 -0.54 -34.24 -2.70
C TYR A 83 -0.42 -33.30 -1.49
N ALA A 84 -1.55 -32.99 -0.86
CA ALA A 84 -1.63 -32.08 0.30
C ALA A 84 -0.66 -32.47 1.45
N GLY A 85 -0.44 -33.77 1.68
CA GLY A 85 0.49 -34.28 2.69
C GLY A 85 1.98 -34.00 2.43
N CYS A 86 2.35 -33.42 1.29
CA CYS A 86 3.74 -33.00 1.01
C CYS A 86 4.07 -31.61 1.58
N TYR A 87 3.06 -30.84 1.97
CA TYR A 87 3.19 -29.48 2.49
C TYR A 87 3.46 -29.47 3.99
N GLY A 88 4.37 -28.61 4.43
CA GLY A 88 4.68 -28.29 5.82
C GLY A 88 4.74 -26.78 6.04
N LEU A 89 4.67 -26.36 7.31
CA LEU A 89 4.71 -24.95 7.69
C LEU A 89 6.05 -24.64 8.38
N ARG A 90 6.81 -23.71 7.82
CA ARG A 90 8.11 -23.29 8.36
C ARG A 90 7.99 -21.95 9.04
N LEU A 91 8.42 -21.87 10.29
CA LEU A 91 8.60 -20.64 11.05
C LEU A 91 10.06 -20.18 10.93
N LYS A 92 10.29 -18.98 10.40
CA LYS A 92 11.62 -18.37 10.29
C LYS A 92 11.67 -17.09 11.14
N HIS A 93 12.72 -16.93 11.94
CA HIS A 93 13.02 -15.65 12.57
C HIS A 93 13.64 -14.71 11.54
N LEU A 94 13.19 -13.46 11.48
CA LEU A 94 13.64 -12.50 10.46
C LEU A 94 14.99 -11.85 10.78
N LYS A 95 15.39 -11.83 12.05
CA LYS A 95 16.64 -11.20 12.53
C LYS A 95 17.80 -12.17 12.76
N SER A 96 17.60 -13.47 12.51
CA SER A 96 18.63 -14.51 12.72
C SER A 96 18.44 -15.68 11.75
N GLU A 97 19.40 -16.60 11.72
CA GLU A 97 19.29 -17.85 10.96
C GLU A 97 18.41 -18.93 11.64
N GLU A 98 17.65 -18.57 12.69
CA GLU A 98 16.79 -19.50 13.39
C GLU A 98 15.55 -19.89 12.56
N VAL A 99 15.36 -21.20 12.40
CA VAL A 99 14.28 -21.82 11.63
C VAL A 99 13.73 -23.02 12.39
N HIS A 100 12.40 -23.04 12.55
CA HIS A 100 11.65 -24.15 13.13
C HIS A 100 10.62 -24.66 12.12
N TRP A 101 10.55 -25.97 11.93
CA TRP A 101 9.46 -26.61 11.21
C TRP A 101 8.34 -26.94 12.20
N LEU A 102 7.17 -26.37 11.95
CA LEU A 102 6.03 -26.50 12.85
C LEU A 102 5.36 -27.85 12.56
N HIS A 103 5.47 -28.76 13.53
CA HIS A 103 4.94 -30.11 13.40
C HIS A 103 3.42 -30.11 13.19
N SER A 104 2.93 -31.05 12.39
CA SER A 104 1.52 -31.09 11.97
C SER A 104 0.50 -31.18 13.11
N CYS A 105 0.88 -31.70 14.28
CA CYS A 105 0.08 -31.78 15.52
C CYS A 105 0.43 -30.73 16.58
N LEU A 106 1.16 -29.67 16.21
CA LEU A 106 1.34 -28.51 17.08
C LEU A 106 0.07 -27.65 16.98
N THR A 107 -0.52 -27.31 18.12
CA THR A 107 -1.66 -26.39 18.18
C THR A 107 -1.19 -24.94 18.14
N VAL A 108 -2.05 -24.03 17.69
CA VAL A 108 -1.75 -22.57 17.70
C VAL A 108 -1.42 -22.09 19.11
N GLY A 109 -2.16 -22.50 20.14
CA GLY A 109 -1.89 -22.11 21.52
C GLY A 109 -0.59 -22.69 22.11
N GLU A 110 -0.10 -23.84 21.63
CA GLU A 110 1.23 -24.35 21.97
C GLU A 110 2.34 -23.57 21.24
N MET A 111 2.11 -23.24 19.96
CA MET A 111 3.04 -22.49 19.12
C MET A 111 3.31 -21.09 19.70
N GLU A 112 2.26 -20.39 20.13
CA GLU A 112 2.35 -19.08 20.80
C GLU A 112 3.23 -19.14 22.04
N LYS A 113 2.91 -20.06 22.96
CA LYS A 113 3.66 -20.24 24.21
C LYS A 113 5.12 -20.58 23.96
N LYS A 114 5.42 -21.33 22.90
CA LYS A 114 6.76 -21.83 22.62
C LYS A 114 7.67 -20.83 21.90
N TYR A 115 7.15 -20.07 20.93
CA TYR A 115 7.96 -19.23 20.04
C TYR A 115 7.71 -17.72 20.21
N GLU A 116 6.47 -17.31 20.51
CA GLU A 116 6.09 -15.88 20.58
C GLU A 116 6.24 -15.27 21.99
N GLN A 117 6.51 -16.10 23.02
CA GLN A 117 6.94 -15.62 24.34
C GLN A 117 8.41 -15.15 24.38
N GLN A 118 9.23 -15.59 23.43
CA GLN A 118 10.67 -15.29 23.40
C GLN A 118 11.01 -14.09 22.49
N HIS A 119 10.18 -13.87 21.45
CA HIS A 119 10.38 -12.89 20.39
C HIS A 119 9.04 -12.34 19.93
N VAL A 120 9.00 -11.07 19.52
CA VAL A 120 7.76 -10.39 19.12
C VAL A 120 7.21 -11.02 17.84
N GLU A 121 5.89 -11.23 17.73
CA GLU A 121 5.25 -11.90 16.57
C GLU A 121 5.69 -11.33 15.20
N ALA A 122 5.94 -10.03 15.11
CA ALA A 122 6.42 -9.36 13.90
C ALA A 122 7.85 -9.73 13.47
N GLU A 123 8.64 -10.34 14.36
CA GLU A 123 9.97 -10.89 14.05
C GLU A 123 9.89 -12.29 13.42
N TRP A 124 8.72 -12.92 13.49
CA TRP A 124 8.47 -14.25 12.97
C TRP A 124 7.77 -14.24 11.60
N ARG A 125 8.13 -15.20 10.75
CA ARG A 125 7.54 -15.39 9.43
C ARG A 125 7.15 -16.84 9.19
N TYR A 126 5.89 -17.06 8.85
CA TYR A 126 5.34 -18.35 8.44
C TYR A 126 5.46 -18.52 6.92
N ASP A 127 6.23 -19.49 6.44
CA ASP A 127 6.30 -19.89 5.04
C ASP A 127 5.68 -21.29 4.86
N LEU A 128 4.61 -21.40 4.07
CA LEU A 128 4.11 -22.67 3.55
C LEU A 128 5.08 -23.21 2.50
N ARG A 129 5.55 -24.45 2.66
CA ARG A 129 6.56 -25.05 1.78
C ARG A 129 6.27 -26.53 1.54
N ILE A 130 6.69 -27.06 0.41
CA ILE A 130 6.78 -28.51 0.22
C ILE A 130 8.05 -28.97 0.94
N ARG A 131 7.90 -29.96 1.83
CA ARG A 131 9.01 -30.54 2.62
C ARG A 131 9.08 -32.05 2.44
N TYR A 132 7.95 -32.73 2.60
CA TYR A 132 7.90 -34.19 2.58
C TYR A 132 7.75 -34.65 1.12
N ILE A 133 8.86 -35.00 0.50
CA ILE A 133 8.90 -35.36 -0.93
C ILE A 133 8.62 -36.86 -1.06
N PRO A 134 7.66 -37.29 -1.90
CA PRO A 134 7.39 -38.71 -2.09
C PRO A 134 8.45 -39.38 -2.97
N THR A 135 8.61 -40.69 -2.82
CA THR A 135 9.29 -41.54 -3.83
C THR A 135 8.75 -41.24 -5.22
N ASP A 136 9.63 -41.11 -6.21
CA ASP A 136 9.29 -40.77 -7.62
C ASP A 136 8.41 -39.51 -7.76
N PHE A 137 8.69 -38.45 -6.99
CA PHE A 137 7.95 -37.19 -7.01
C PHE A 137 7.79 -36.60 -8.42
N LEU A 138 8.78 -36.80 -9.29
CA LEU A 138 8.76 -36.34 -10.68
C LEU A 138 7.65 -36.99 -11.51
N GLU A 139 7.23 -38.23 -11.21
CA GLU A 139 6.07 -38.84 -11.85
C GLU A 139 4.78 -38.45 -11.13
N LYS A 140 4.76 -38.54 -9.79
CA LYS A 140 3.58 -38.23 -8.97
C LYS A 140 3.07 -36.81 -9.19
N PHE A 141 3.96 -35.81 -9.18
CA PHE A 141 3.60 -34.41 -9.37
C PHE A 141 3.20 -34.07 -10.82
N LYS A 142 3.50 -34.88 -11.85
CA LYS A 142 2.96 -34.63 -13.21
C LYS A 142 1.44 -34.63 -13.25
N GLU A 143 0.80 -35.42 -12.38
CA GLU A 143 -0.65 -35.49 -12.26
C GLU A 143 -1.25 -34.33 -11.44
N ASP A 144 -0.43 -33.60 -10.70
CA ASP A 144 -0.80 -32.47 -9.85
C ASP A 144 0.03 -31.26 -10.25
N LYS A 145 -0.42 -30.61 -11.33
CA LYS A 145 0.27 -29.45 -11.94
C LYS A 145 0.46 -28.30 -10.97
N THR A 146 -0.42 -28.17 -9.97
CA THR A 146 -0.31 -27.11 -8.95
C THR A 146 0.82 -27.41 -7.99
N THR A 147 0.89 -28.62 -7.42
CA THR A 147 2.01 -29.03 -6.57
C THR A 147 3.34 -29.01 -7.33
N LEU A 148 3.36 -29.48 -8.59
CA LEU A 148 4.56 -29.43 -9.45
C LEU A 148 5.09 -28.01 -9.65
N LEU A 149 4.20 -27.08 -10.00
CA LEU A 149 4.55 -25.68 -10.23
C LEU A 149 4.95 -24.97 -8.93
N TYR A 150 4.28 -25.28 -7.83
CA TYR A 150 4.63 -24.74 -6.51
C TYR A 150 6.04 -25.19 -6.09
N PHE A 151 6.34 -26.48 -6.24
CA PHE A 151 7.66 -27.02 -5.95
C PHE A 151 8.74 -26.41 -6.86
N TYR A 152 8.45 -26.26 -8.15
CA TYR A 152 9.34 -25.59 -9.09
C TYR A 152 9.69 -24.17 -8.66
N GLN A 153 8.68 -23.35 -8.30
CA GLN A 153 8.92 -21.98 -7.85
C GLN A 153 9.66 -21.93 -6.52
N GLN A 154 9.45 -22.90 -5.63
CA GLN A 154 10.21 -23.05 -4.39
C GLN A 154 11.69 -23.29 -4.67
N ILE A 155 12.03 -24.32 -5.45
CA ILE A 155 13.43 -24.64 -5.77
C ILE A 155 14.08 -23.50 -6.59
N ARG A 156 13.35 -22.84 -7.48
CA ARG A 156 13.85 -21.64 -8.19
C ARG A 156 14.13 -20.48 -7.24
N SER A 157 13.28 -20.25 -6.23
CA SER A 157 13.49 -19.20 -5.22
C SER A 157 14.75 -19.47 -4.41
N ASP A 158 14.91 -20.70 -3.92
CA ASP A 158 16.07 -21.10 -3.13
C ASP A 158 17.37 -21.04 -3.97
N TYR A 159 17.28 -21.45 -5.24
CA TYR A 159 18.37 -21.30 -6.21
C TYR A 159 18.81 -19.84 -6.34
N MET A 160 17.89 -18.92 -6.65
CA MET A 160 18.21 -17.50 -6.83
C MET A 160 18.77 -16.85 -5.56
N GLN A 161 18.32 -17.26 -4.37
CA GLN A 161 18.74 -16.66 -3.10
C GLN A 161 20.06 -17.24 -2.54
N HIS A 162 20.36 -18.52 -2.77
CA HIS A 162 21.42 -19.23 -2.04
C HIS A 162 22.45 -19.98 -2.90
N CYS A 163 22.14 -20.21 -4.18
CA CYS A 163 22.96 -21.04 -5.09
C CYS A 163 23.42 -20.32 -6.37
N ALA A 164 22.69 -19.30 -6.84
CA ALA A 164 22.92 -18.72 -8.17
C ALA A 164 24.30 -18.03 -8.34
N SER A 165 24.90 -17.57 -7.25
CA SER A 165 26.29 -17.05 -7.22
C SER A 165 27.38 -18.13 -7.14
N LYS A 166 26.99 -19.40 -6.94
CA LYS A 166 27.88 -20.57 -6.78
C LYS A 166 27.89 -21.53 -7.98
N VAL A 167 26.86 -21.48 -8.83
CA VAL A 167 26.80 -22.27 -10.08
C VAL A 167 27.72 -21.67 -11.15
N SER A 168 28.02 -22.46 -12.19
CA SER A 168 28.75 -21.95 -13.36
C SER A 168 27.88 -21.05 -14.23
N ASP A 169 28.48 -20.06 -14.90
CA ASP A 169 27.81 -19.16 -15.85
C ASP A 169 26.99 -19.94 -16.90
N GLY A 170 27.49 -21.08 -17.37
CA GLY A 170 26.80 -21.96 -18.31
C GLY A 170 25.50 -22.56 -17.73
N MET A 171 25.54 -23.05 -16.49
CA MET A 171 24.34 -23.56 -15.82
C MET A 171 23.34 -22.43 -15.50
N ALA A 172 23.83 -21.27 -15.06
CA ALA A 172 22.97 -20.09 -14.83
C ALA A 172 22.27 -19.64 -16.12
N LEU A 173 22.96 -19.65 -17.27
CA LEU A 173 22.37 -19.39 -18.58
C LEU A 173 21.29 -20.42 -18.94
N GLN A 174 21.54 -21.72 -18.70
CA GLN A 174 20.56 -22.78 -18.98
C GLN A 174 19.30 -22.64 -18.13
N LEU A 175 19.44 -22.50 -16.81
CA LEU A 175 18.34 -22.36 -15.86
C LEU A 175 17.50 -21.09 -16.13
N GLY A 176 18.16 -19.97 -16.43
CA GLY A 176 17.47 -18.72 -16.78
C GLY A 176 16.77 -18.79 -18.13
N CYS A 177 17.35 -19.44 -19.15
CA CYS A 177 16.67 -19.64 -20.44
C CYS A 177 15.45 -20.56 -20.33
N LEU A 178 15.50 -21.58 -19.47
CA LEU A 178 14.35 -22.43 -19.14
C LEU A 178 13.22 -21.62 -18.48
N GLU A 179 13.54 -20.71 -17.55
CA GLU A 179 12.52 -19.83 -16.96
C GLU A 179 11.97 -18.83 -17.99
N ILE A 180 12.79 -18.24 -18.89
CA ILE A 180 12.27 -17.36 -19.96
C ILE A 180 11.29 -18.14 -20.86
N ARG A 181 11.61 -19.39 -21.23
CA ARG A 181 10.71 -20.22 -22.06
C ARG A 181 9.41 -20.54 -21.34
N ARG A 182 9.46 -20.81 -20.03
CA ARG A 182 8.29 -21.10 -19.18
C ARG A 182 7.44 -19.84 -18.94
N PHE A 183 8.07 -18.72 -18.61
CA PHE A 183 7.43 -17.44 -18.32
C PHE A 183 6.77 -16.85 -19.58
N CYS A 184 7.51 -16.77 -20.68
CA CYS A 184 7.03 -16.33 -21.98
C CYS A 184 6.42 -17.50 -22.78
N LYS A 185 5.55 -18.32 -22.18
CA LYS A 185 5.04 -19.57 -22.79
C LYS A 185 4.35 -19.42 -24.16
N ASP A 186 3.74 -18.28 -24.43
CA ASP A 186 3.04 -18.00 -25.70
C ASP A 186 3.96 -17.40 -26.79
N MET A 187 5.24 -17.13 -26.47
CA MET A 187 6.23 -16.65 -27.42
C MET A 187 6.62 -17.73 -28.43
N ASN A 188 6.76 -17.37 -29.70
CA ASN A 188 7.23 -18.30 -30.73
C ASN A 188 8.70 -18.71 -30.52
N ALA A 189 9.12 -19.84 -31.09
CA ALA A 189 10.46 -20.40 -30.87
C ALA A 189 11.60 -19.40 -31.17
N ASN A 190 11.49 -18.67 -32.28
CA ASN A 190 12.48 -17.65 -32.68
C ASN A 190 12.19 -16.26 -32.06
N GLY A 191 11.37 -16.19 -31.01
CA GLY A 191 10.88 -14.93 -30.45
C GLY A 191 11.98 -14.02 -29.92
N LEU A 192 13.02 -14.57 -29.30
CA LEU A 192 14.16 -13.80 -28.78
C LEU A 192 15.20 -13.42 -29.85
N GLU A 193 15.11 -13.94 -31.07
CA GLU A 193 15.99 -13.51 -32.18
C GLU A 193 15.67 -12.08 -32.62
N LYS A 194 14.40 -11.67 -32.49
CA LYS A 194 13.96 -10.30 -32.78
C LYS A 194 14.51 -9.34 -31.72
N LYS A 195 15.32 -8.39 -32.17
CA LYS A 195 15.94 -7.36 -31.30
C LYS A 195 14.92 -6.65 -30.40
N SER A 196 13.76 -6.26 -30.94
CA SER A 196 12.67 -5.60 -30.20
C SER A 196 12.15 -6.42 -29.02
N ASN A 197 12.04 -7.75 -29.19
CA ASN A 197 11.50 -8.64 -28.17
C ASN A 197 12.52 -8.86 -27.04
N PHE A 198 13.81 -8.91 -27.39
CA PHE A 198 14.87 -8.93 -26.38
C PHE A 198 14.97 -7.58 -25.65
N ASP A 199 14.87 -6.46 -26.38
CA ASP A 199 14.89 -5.11 -25.79
C ASP A 199 13.74 -4.92 -24.78
N LEU A 200 12.55 -5.49 -25.04
CA LEU A 200 11.41 -5.55 -24.10
C LEU A 200 11.74 -6.36 -22.83
N LEU A 201 12.32 -7.55 -22.99
CA LEU A 201 12.73 -8.41 -21.87
C LEU A 201 13.80 -7.73 -21.00
N GLU A 202 14.76 -7.04 -21.63
CA GLU A 202 15.88 -6.39 -20.95
C GLU A 202 15.47 -5.10 -20.21
N LYS A 203 14.52 -4.33 -20.76
CA LYS A 203 14.14 -3.01 -20.20
C LYS A 203 12.87 -3.02 -19.35
N ASP A 204 11.83 -3.74 -19.78
CA ASP A 204 10.49 -3.64 -19.19
C ASP A 204 10.20 -4.80 -18.22
N VAL A 205 10.86 -5.95 -18.40
CA VAL A 205 10.75 -7.12 -17.50
C VAL A 205 11.93 -7.22 -16.53
N GLY A 206 13.15 -6.94 -17.00
CA GLY A 206 14.39 -7.08 -16.23
C GLY A 206 15.02 -8.46 -16.41
N LEU A 207 16.34 -8.50 -16.68
CA LEU A 207 17.09 -9.77 -16.79
C LEU A 207 17.40 -10.41 -15.43
N ASP A 208 17.40 -9.61 -14.37
CA ASP A 208 17.59 -10.00 -12.97
C ASP A 208 16.50 -10.95 -12.44
N LEU A 209 15.31 -10.94 -13.06
CA LEU A 209 14.27 -11.94 -12.79
C LEU A 209 14.70 -13.36 -13.24
N PHE A 210 15.57 -13.47 -14.25
CA PHE A 210 15.93 -14.75 -14.88
C PHE A 210 17.36 -15.20 -14.59
N PHE A 211 18.27 -14.27 -14.34
CA PHE A 211 19.71 -14.51 -14.20
C PHE A 211 20.28 -13.83 -12.95
N PRO A 212 21.29 -14.42 -12.29
CA PRO A 212 21.94 -13.79 -11.15
C PRO A 212 22.62 -12.47 -11.53
N PRO A 213 22.61 -11.43 -10.64
CA PRO A 213 23.29 -10.16 -10.89
C PRO A 213 24.77 -10.31 -11.23
N GLU A 214 25.45 -11.31 -10.66
CA GLU A 214 26.86 -11.60 -10.94
C GLU A 214 27.10 -11.95 -12.41
N LEU A 215 26.21 -12.73 -13.03
CA LEU A 215 26.30 -13.08 -14.46
C LEU A 215 26.06 -11.86 -15.34
N ILE A 216 25.05 -11.06 -14.98
CA ILE A 216 24.68 -9.84 -15.73
C ILE A 216 25.82 -8.82 -15.69
N ASN A 217 26.40 -8.59 -14.51
CA ASN A 217 27.44 -7.57 -14.30
C ASN A 217 28.82 -7.99 -14.84
N ARG A 218 29.13 -9.29 -14.91
CA ARG A 218 30.41 -9.79 -15.46
C ARG A 218 30.50 -9.72 -16.99
N MET A 219 29.37 -9.76 -17.69
CA MET A 219 29.34 -9.86 -19.15
C MET A 219 28.93 -8.54 -19.82
N LYS A 220 29.57 -8.19 -20.94
CA LYS A 220 29.13 -7.03 -21.75
C LYS A 220 27.72 -7.30 -22.30
N PRO A 221 26.76 -6.33 -22.30
CA PRO A 221 25.38 -6.59 -22.69
C PRO A 221 25.19 -7.25 -24.07
N LYS A 222 26.00 -6.86 -25.07
CA LYS A 222 26.00 -7.49 -26.41
C LYS A 222 26.44 -8.96 -26.40
N GLN A 223 27.37 -9.32 -25.52
CA GLN A 223 27.86 -10.70 -25.35
C GLN A 223 26.83 -11.54 -24.60
N LEU A 224 26.30 -11.02 -23.50
CA LEU A 224 25.25 -11.67 -22.70
C LEU A 224 24.01 -11.96 -23.55
N ARG A 225 23.52 -10.96 -24.31
CA ARG A 225 22.41 -11.13 -25.26
C ARG A 225 22.63 -12.27 -26.24
N LYS A 226 23.82 -12.36 -26.84
CA LYS A 226 24.17 -13.43 -27.79
C LYS A 226 24.15 -14.81 -27.11
N LEU A 227 24.70 -14.92 -25.91
CA LEU A 227 24.71 -16.18 -25.15
C LEU A 227 23.30 -16.62 -24.72
N ILE A 228 22.44 -15.69 -24.29
CA ILE A 228 21.04 -15.97 -23.98
C ILE A 228 20.30 -16.45 -25.24
N GLN A 229 20.43 -15.75 -26.38
CA GLN A 229 19.80 -16.16 -27.64
C GLN A 229 20.26 -17.55 -28.10
N GLN A 230 21.57 -17.84 -28.03
CA GLN A 230 22.12 -19.15 -28.40
C GLN A 230 21.67 -20.28 -27.47
N THR A 231 21.59 -20.02 -26.16
CA THR A 231 21.18 -21.02 -25.15
C THR A 231 19.68 -21.26 -25.23
N PHE A 232 18.87 -20.21 -25.39
CA PHE A 232 17.41 -20.30 -25.49
C PHE A 232 16.95 -21.19 -26.66
N GLN A 233 17.67 -21.21 -27.79
CA GLN A 233 17.29 -22.05 -28.94
C GLN A 233 17.33 -23.55 -28.64
N GLN A 234 18.04 -24.01 -27.59
CA GLN A 234 17.99 -25.41 -27.14
C GLN A 234 16.66 -25.77 -26.48
N TYR A 235 15.91 -24.77 -26.00
CA TYR A 235 14.68 -24.93 -25.21
C TYR A 235 13.46 -24.31 -25.89
N SER A 236 13.63 -23.66 -27.05
CA SER A 236 12.62 -22.78 -27.67
C SER A 236 11.31 -23.48 -28.04
N SER A 237 11.32 -24.80 -28.21
CA SER A 237 10.17 -25.66 -28.50
C SER A 237 9.52 -26.32 -27.26
N LEU A 238 10.10 -26.18 -26.07
CA LEU A 238 9.61 -26.83 -24.85
C LEU A 238 8.34 -26.15 -24.31
N LYS A 239 7.39 -26.97 -23.85
CA LYS A 239 6.19 -26.51 -23.12
C LYS A 239 6.52 -26.25 -21.65
N GLU A 240 5.68 -25.46 -20.96
CA GLU A 240 5.84 -25.08 -19.53
C GLU A 240 6.23 -26.27 -18.62
N GLN A 241 5.48 -27.38 -18.68
CA GLN A 241 5.79 -28.57 -17.88
C GLN A 241 7.14 -29.21 -18.24
N GLN A 242 7.53 -29.22 -19.52
CA GLN A 242 8.84 -29.75 -19.95
C GLN A 242 9.99 -28.86 -19.49
N CYS A 243 9.81 -27.53 -19.45
CA CYS A 243 10.79 -26.59 -18.92
C CYS A 243 11.04 -26.85 -17.43
N ILE A 244 9.98 -27.08 -16.65
CA ILE A 244 10.06 -27.42 -15.22
C ILE A 244 10.85 -28.72 -15.00
N MET A 245 10.52 -29.78 -15.74
CA MET A 245 11.24 -31.06 -15.63
C MET A 245 12.72 -30.92 -16.01
N LYS A 246 13.02 -30.19 -17.09
CA LYS A 246 14.40 -29.96 -17.55
C LYS A 246 15.19 -29.09 -16.55
N PHE A 247 14.54 -28.15 -15.86
CA PHE A 247 15.15 -27.36 -14.79
C PHE A 247 15.55 -28.24 -13.62
N PHE A 248 14.66 -29.12 -13.13
CA PHE A 248 14.98 -30.07 -12.06
C PHE A 248 16.15 -30.99 -12.44
N GLU A 249 16.12 -31.58 -13.64
CA GLU A 249 17.21 -32.40 -14.17
C GLU A 249 18.54 -31.63 -14.20
N THR A 250 18.53 -30.39 -14.70
CA THR A 250 19.74 -29.56 -14.81
C THR A 250 20.28 -29.16 -13.45
N PHE A 251 19.41 -28.76 -12.51
CA PHE A 251 19.80 -28.29 -11.20
C PHE A 251 20.22 -29.43 -10.24
N SER A 252 19.67 -30.64 -10.41
CA SER A 252 20.07 -31.82 -9.62
C SER A 252 21.53 -32.23 -9.78
N VAL A 253 22.20 -31.80 -10.87
CA VAL A 253 23.64 -32.00 -11.08
C VAL A 253 24.49 -31.18 -10.09
N PHE A 254 23.94 -30.08 -9.57
CA PHE A 254 24.62 -29.17 -8.62
C PHE A 254 24.11 -29.31 -7.18
N SER A 255 22.81 -29.58 -6.98
CA SER A 255 22.18 -29.61 -5.65
C SER A 255 21.16 -30.73 -5.52
N ASN A 256 21.30 -31.56 -4.47
CA ASN A 256 20.29 -32.51 -4.04
C ASN A 256 19.17 -31.77 -3.30
N PHE A 257 18.32 -31.05 -4.03
CA PHE A 257 17.22 -30.25 -3.48
C PHE A 257 16.05 -31.11 -2.94
N ASP A 258 16.13 -32.44 -3.10
CA ASP A 258 15.19 -33.43 -2.58
C ASP A 258 15.65 -34.07 -1.25
N GLU A 259 16.80 -33.65 -0.69
CA GLU A 259 17.40 -34.21 0.52
C GLU A 259 17.78 -33.11 1.53
N GLU A 260 17.44 -33.28 2.82
CA GLU A 260 17.95 -32.44 3.92
C GLU A 260 19.14 -33.14 4.62
N VAL A 261 20.16 -32.37 5.03
CA VAL A 261 21.41 -32.90 5.61
C VAL A 261 21.61 -32.37 7.04
N PHE A 262 21.89 -33.28 7.97
CA PHE A 262 22.00 -32.99 9.41
C PHE A 262 23.33 -33.52 9.97
N PRO A 263 24.30 -32.63 10.26
CA PRO A 263 25.47 -32.96 11.05
C PRO A 263 25.07 -33.31 12.49
N CYS A 264 25.41 -34.51 12.95
CA CYS A 264 24.98 -35.05 14.24
C CYS A 264 25.97 -36.10 14.78
N GLU A 265 25.79 -36.56 16.02
CA GLU A 265 26.56 -37.69 16.58
C GLU A 265 25.66 -38.91 16.80
N LEU A 266 25.98 -40.06 16.21
CA LEU A 266 25.35 -41.32 16.56
C LEU A 266 25.93 -41.86 17.85
N VAL A 267 25.07 -42.36 18.74
CA VAL A 267 25.45 -42.97 20.02
C VAL A 267 24.84 -44.35 20.21
N GLN A 268 25.74 -45.33 20.15
CA GLN A 268 25.52 -46.74 20.46
C GLN A 268 26.75 -47.26 21.24
N GLY A 269 26.85 -46.86 22.51
CA GLY A 269 28.01 -47.12 23.38
C GLY A 269 29.24 -46.24 23.12
N TRP A 270 29.44 -45.81 21.87
CA TRP A 270 30.49 -44.88 21.43
C TRP A 270 29.84 -43.68 20.72
N ARG A 271 30.54 -42.55 20.60
CA ARG A 271 30.07 -41.38 19.83
C ARG A 271 30.75 -41.33 18.46
N LEU A 272 29.96 -41.22 17.39
CA LEU A 272 30.46 -41.07 16.02
C LEU A 272 29.80 -39.86 15.36
N ALA A 273 30.58 -38.83 15.03
CA ALA A 273 30.10 -37.69 14.25
C ALA A 273 29.86 -38.11 12.80
N VAL A 274 28.67 -37.78 12.26
CA VAL A 274 28.23 -38.14 10.91
C VAL A 274 27.35 -37.04 10.30
N ASP A 275 27.33 -36.95 8.98
CA ASP A 275 26.27 -36.27 8.24
C ASP A 275 25.18 -37.28 7.89
N LEU A 276 24.00 -37.13 8.50
CA LEU A 276 22.81 -37.87 8.08
C LEU A 276 22.09 -37.13 6.97
N VAL A 277 21.67 -37.87 5.95
CA VAL A 277 20.88 -37.38 4.82
C VAL A 277 19.50 -38.02 4.93
N ILE A 278 18.46 -37.19 4.83
CA ILE A 278 17.05 -37.60 4.94
C ILE A 278 16.32 -37.08 3.71
N GLY A 279 15.62 -37.96 3.01
CA GLY A 279 14.86 -37.60 1.80
C GLY A 279 13.96 -38.74 1.33
N PRO A 280 13.44 -38.69 0.09
CA PRO A 280 12.47 -39.66 -0.43
C PRO A 280 12.97 -41.11 -0.51
N LYS A 281 14.28 -41.35 -0.36
CA LYS A 281 14.89 -42.69 -0.40
C LYS A 281 15.10 -43.32 0.99
N GLY A 282 14.70 -42.63 2.06
CA GLY A 282 14.93 -43.05 3.44
C GLY A 282 15.95 -42.17 4.17
N ILE A 283 16.55 -42.76 5.21
CA ILE A 283 17.65 -42.16 5.98
C ILE A 283 18.94 -42.86 5.59
N CYS A 284 20.01 -42.11 5.29
CA CYS A 284 21.33 -42.67 5.02
C CYS A 284 22.45 -41.81 5.64
N GLN A 285 23.63 -42.42 5.78
CA GLN A 285 24.85 -41.71 6.16
C GLN A 285 25.59 -41.25 4.90
N ARG A 286 26.06 -40.00 4.88
CA ARG A 286 26.99 -39.52 3.84
C ARG A 286 28.41 -40.00 4.13
N THR A 287 29.02 -40.67 3.16
CA THR A 287 30.41 -41.15 3.23
C THR A 287 31.17 -40.75 1.97
N ASP A 288 32.46 -40.43 2.09
CA ASP A 288 33.33 -39.98 0.97
C ASP A 288 33.47 -40.99 -0.19
N LYS A 289 33.05 -42.23 0.05
CA LYS A 289 32.89 -43.30 -0.94
C LYS A 289 31.40 -43.53 -1.12
N ASN A 290 30.90 -43.47 -2.37
CA ASN A 290 29.47 -43.49 -2.78
C ASN A 290 28.64 -44.75 -2.38
N ALA A 291 29.00 -45.49 -1.35
CA ALA A 291 28.25 -46.63 -0.84
C ALA A 291 27.13 -46.16 0.12
N VAL A 292 25.96 -45.84 -0.43
CA VAL A 292 24.80 -45.41 0.35
C VAL A 292 24.08 -46.62 0.94
N VAL A 293 24.20 -46.83 2.26
CA VAL A 293 23.27 -47.69 3.01
C VAL A 293 22.06 -46.86 3.37
N SER A 294 21.00 -46.94 2.57
CA SER A 294 19.72 -46.28 2.84
C SER A 294 18.76 -47.21 3.58
N VAL A 295 18.18 -46.71 4.67
CA VAL A 295 17.13 -47.41 5.41
C VAL A 295 15.78 -46.75 5.07
N PRO A 296 14.87 -47.45 4.37
CA PRO A 296 13.56 -46.89 4.02
C PRO A 296 12.63 -46.81 5.25
N PHE A 297 11.68 -45.87 5.23
CA PHE A 297 10.85 -45.62 6.41
C PHE A 297 9.83 -46.74 6.65
N VAL A 298 9.19 -47.27 5.59
CA VAL A 298 8.20 -48.38 5.69
C VAL A 298 8.72 -49.62 6.43
N SER A 299 9.98 -50.02 6.24
CA SER A 299 10.50 -51.28 6.80
C SER A 299 10.84 -51.23 8.29
N THR A 300 10.84 -50.04 8.90
CA THR A 300 11.76 -49.81 10.03
C THR A 300 11.11 -49.20 11.28
N ILE A 301 10.01 -48.43 11.15
CA ILE A 301 9.53 -47.57 12.24
C ILE A 301 8.21 -48.08 12.85
N LEU A 302 8.33 -48.76 14.00
CA LEU A 302 7.22 -49.15 14.88
C LEU A 302 7.54 -48.91 16.37
N LYS A 303 7.98 -47.69 16.74
CA LYS A 303 7.84 -47.10 18.09
C LYS A 303 8.26 -45.62 18.14
N PRO A 304 7.85 -44.86 19.19
CA PRO A 304 7.95 -43.39 19.21
C PRO A 304 9.37 -42.83 19.29
N CYS A 305 9.56 -41.65 18.69
CA CYS A 305 10.73 -40.81 18.95
C CYS A 305 10.55 -40.08 20.29
N HIS A 306 11.60 -40.08 21.11
CA HIS A 306 11.67 -39.29 22.35
C HIS A 306 12.59 -38.09 22.18
N ILE A 307 12.18 -36.94 22.72
CA ILE A 307 12.96 -35.69 22.80
C ILE A 307 13.01 -35.28 24.28
N SER A 308 14.20 -35.00 24.82
CA SER A 308 14.39 -34.63 26.23
C SER A 308 15.42 -33.52 26.42
N SER A 309 15.12 -32.61 27.34
CA SER A 309 15.92 -31.42 27.67
C SER A 309 16.69 -31.56 29.01
N ALA A 310 17.14 -32.76 29.34
CA ALA A 310 17.90 -33.02 30.57
C ALA A 310 19.39 -32.65 30.39
N LEU A 311 20.02 -32.22 31.49
CA LEU A 311 21.38 -31.67 31.55
C LEU A 311 22.41 -32.45 30.69
N VAL A 312 23.01 -31.73 29.73
CA VAL A 312 24.23 -32.07 28.98
C VAL A 312 24.10 -33.05 27.79
N GLN A 313 22.96 -33.69 27.50
CA GLN A 313 22.85 -34.54 26.28
C GLN A 313 21.47 -34.45 25.60
N ARG A 314 21.46 -34.25 24.26
CA ARG A 314 20.26 -33.97 23.45
C ARG A 314 19.95 -35.14 22.52
N TRP A 315 19.29 -36.16 23.03
CA TRP A 315 19.04 -37.41 22.32
C TRP A 315 17.72 -37.41 21.55
N LEU A 316 17.79 -37.82 20.28
CA LEU A 316 16.66 -38.28 19.49
C LEU A 316 16.76 -39.81 19.36
N LEU A 317 15.80 -40.55 19.91
CA LEU A 317 15.82 -42.02 19.94
C LEU A 317 14.99 -42.61 18.80
N PHE A 318 15.65 -43.28 17.85
CA PHE A 318 15.03 -44.07 16.80
C PHE A 318 15.12 -45.56 17.10
N MET A 319 14.21 -46.37 16.55
CA MET A 319 14.34 -47.83 16.55
C MET A 319 14.63 -48.29 15.12
N LEU A 320 15.85 -48.75 14.85
CA LEU A 320 16.23 -49.41 13.59
C LEU A 320 16.24 -50.92 13.81
N ASN A 321 15.35 -51.68 13.16
CA ASN A 321 15.28 -53.15 13.28
C ASN A 321 15.32 -53.66 14.74
N LEU A 322 14.49 -53.06 15.61
CA LEU A 322 14.41 -53.32 17.05
C LEU A 322 15.64 -52.91 17.89
N GLN A 323 16.63 -52.20 17.32
CA GLN A 323 17.75 -51.60 18.06
C GLN A 323 17.57 -50.08 18.25
N PRO A 324 17.77 -49.53 19.45
CA PRO A 324 17.79 -48.10 19.67
C PRO A 324 19.02 -47.45 19.00
N LEU A 325 18.78 -46.47 18.14
CA LEU A 325 19.77 -45.53 17.63
C LEU A 325 19.53 -44.17 18.30
N SER A 326 20.48 -43.73 19.13
CA SER A 326 20.41 -42.43 19.78
C SER A 326 21.22 -41.40 18.98
N ILE A 327 20.64 -40.24 18.67
CA ILE A 327 21.27 -39.19 17.87
C ILE A 327 21.43 -37.91 18.69
N ASN A 328 22.65 -37.40 18.81
CA ASN A 328 22.97 -36.10 19.42
C ASN A 328 22.89 -35.00 18.35
N THR A 329 22.21 -33.90 18.64
CA THR A 329 22.12 -32.74 17.73
C THR A 329 22.71 -31.47 18.31
N VAL A 330 23.17 -30.57 17.43
CA VAL A 330 23.80 -29.29 17.81
C VAL A 330 22.83 -28.37 18.57
N SER A 331 21.51 -28.44 18.31
CA SER A 331 20.47 -27.75 19.06
C SER A 331 19.21 -28.60 19.24
N LEU A 332 18.31 -28.16 20.14
CA LEU A 332 16.97 -28.74 20.27
C LEU A 332 16.13 -28.50 19.00
N SER A 333 16.23 -27.32 18.39
CA SER A 333 15.54 -27.02 17.12
C SER A 333 15.98 -27.94 15.98
N THR A 334 17.27 -28.31 15.89
CA THR A 334 17.73 -29.33 14.94
C THR A 334 17.05 -30.69 15.18
N ALA A 335 16.94 -31.14 16.43
CA ALA A 335 16.27 -32.41 16.76
C ALA A 335 14.77 -32.38 16.41
N GLU A 336 14.08 -31.27 16.70
CA GLU A 336 12.66 -31.09 16.36
C GLU A 336 12.46 -31.03 14.84
N ASN A 337 13.31 -30.30 14.12
CA ASN A 337 13.29 -30.21 12.65
C ASN A 337 13.55 -31.58 11.99
N MET A 338 14.45 -32.40 12.54
CA MET A 338 14.69 -33.79 12.10
C MET A 338 13.49 -34.70 12.40
N ALA A 339 12.91 -34.59 13.59
CA ALA A 339 11.76 -35.39 14.01
C ALA A 339 10.52 -35.12 13.13
N ASP A 340 10.24 -33.85 12.81
CA ASP A 340 9.15 -33.50 11.90
C ASP A 340 9.36 -34.05 10.48
N LEU A 341 10.58 -33.98 9.95
CA LEU A 341 10.89 -34.48 8.62
C LEU A 341 10.64 -35.98 8.51
N ILE A 342 11.14 -36.75 9.49
CA ILE A 342 11.00 -38.20 9.54
C ILE A 342 9.53 -38.60 9.76
N ASP A 343 8.83 -37.97 10.69
CA ASP A 343 7.40 -38.23 10.91
C ASP A 343 6.58 -37.91 9.66
N GLY A 344 6.89 -36.82 8.95
CA GLY A 344 6.24 -36.44 7.69
C GLY A 344 6.45 -37.44 6.56
N HIS A 345 7.68 -37.93 6.35
CA HIS A 345 7.93 -39.01 5.39
C HIS A 345 7.22 -40.32 5.81
N CYS A 346 7.18 -40.66 7.10
CA CYS A 346 6.46 -41.83 7.59
C CYS A 346 4.94 -41.73 7.35
N ARG A 347 4.33 -40.56 7.60
CA ARG A 347 2.91 -40.29 7.30
C ARG A 347 2.64 -40.43 5.80
N LEU A 348 3.52 -39.88 4.97
CA LEU A 348 3.41 -39.89 3.51
C LEU A 348 3.54 -41.29 2.89
N GLU A 349 4.46 -42.13 3.36
CA GLU A 349 4.64 -43.50 2.87
C GLU A 349 3.59 -44.47 3.42
N SER A 350 3.15 -44.31 4.67
CA SER A 350 2.19 -45.22 5.30
C SER A 350 0.72 -44.87 5.03
N GLY A 351 0.44 -43.67 4.49
CA GLY A 351 -0.91 -43.18 4.25
C GLY A 351 -1.70 -42.85 5.53
N LYS A 352 -1.03 -42.70 6.67
CA LYS A 352 -1.65 -42.43 7.98
C LYS A 352 -1.56 -40.96 8.35
N GLU A 353 -2.67 -40.37 8.79
CA GLU A 353 -2.72 -38.95 9.21
C GLU A 353 -2.20 -38.70 10.63
N THR A 354 -2.15 -39.74 11.47
CA THR A 354 -1.70 -39.69 12.87
C THR A 354 -0.18 -39.63 12.98
N SER A 355 0.34 -38.71 13.79
CA SER A 355 1.78 -38.64 14.11
C SER A 355 2.25 -39.86 14.92
N LEU A 356 3.53 -40.23 14.75
CA LEU A 356 4.23 -41.27 15.50
C LEU A 356 5.00 -40.70 16.73
N LEU A 357 4.95 -39.39 16.96
CA LEU A 357 5.62 -38.71 18.08
C LEU A 357 4.78 -38.78 19.37
N VAL A 358 5.42 -38.99 20.53
CA VAL A 358 4.77 -39.01 21.85
C VAL A 358 5.14 -37.77 22.67
N LYS A 359 4.18 -36.88 22.92
CA LYS A 359 4.34 -35.70 23.79
C LYS A 359 4.40 -36.12 25.28
N ILE A 360 5.53 -35.85 25.95
CA ILE A 360 5.63 -35.98 27.42
C ILE A 360 5.10 -34.70 28.07
N HIS A 361 3.96 -34.80 28.76
CA HIS A 361 3.47 -33.73 29.62
C HIS A 361 4.36 -33.58 30.86
N LYS A 362 5.25 -32.58 30.88
CA LYS A 362 5.94 -32.18 32.12
C LYS A 362 4.98 -31.36 33.00
N ARG A 363 4.52 -31.99 34.06
CA ARG A 363 3.91 -31.32 35.21
C ARG A 363 5.04 -30.68 36.03
N SER A 364 5.15 -29.37 36.00
CA SER A 364 6.00 -28.61 36.92
C SER A 364 5.41 -27.23 37.13
N ASP A 365 4.58 -27.13 38.16
CA ASP A 365 4.41 -25.90 38.93
C ASP A 365 5.80 -25.39 39.40
N ILE A 366 5.87 -24.13 39.87
CA ILE A 366 7.09 -23.38 40.22
C ILE A 366 7.78 -22.72 39.01
N TYR A 367 7.36 -21.50 38.68
CA TYR A 367 8.12 -20.28 39.02
C TYR A 367 7.15 -19.08 39.09
N ALA A 368 7.57 -18.03 39.81
CA ALA A 368 6.68 -17.01 40.37
C ALA A 368 5.88 -16.17 39.37
N GLU A 369 4.68 -15.75 39.80
CA GLU A 369 3.99 -14.59 39.24
C GLU A 369 4.90 -13.36 39.37
N ILE A 370 5.20 -12.71 38.25
CA ILE A 370 5.63 -11.32 38.21
C ILE A 370 4.45 -10.54 37.62
N SER A 371 3.82 -9.73 38.45
CA SER A 371 2.75 -8.83 38.04
C SER A 371 3.34 -7.62 37.33
N ASP A 372 3.45 -7.68 36.00
CA ASP A 372 3.83 -6.54 35.17
C ASP A 372 2.61 -5.68 34.81
N GLU A 373 2.51 -4.52 35.45
CA GLU A 373 1.62 -3.43 35.03
C GLU A 373 2.12 -2.81 33.71
N ASN A 374 1.76 -3.44 32.59
CA ASN A 374 1.83 -2.79 31.29
C ASN A 374 0.59 -1.88 31.13
N PRO A 375 0.69 -0.61 30.68
CA PRO A 375 -0.48 0.29 30.57
C PRO A 375 -1.52 -0.23 29.57
N GLN A 376 -2.49 -0.99 30.07
CA GLN A 376 -3.59 -1.46 29.27
C GLN A 376 -4.48 -0.27 28.91
N ALA A 377 -4.51 0.08 27.62
CA ALA A 377 -5.67 0.78 27.04
C ALA A 377 -6.91 0.01 27.47
N SER A 378 -7.69 0.62 28.36
CA SER A 378 -8.65 -0.10 29.19
C SER A 378 -9.91 -0.38 28.39
N ILE A 379 -10.43 -1.60 28.51
CA ILE A 379 -11.76 -1.93 27.99
C ILE A 379 -12.77 -1.33 28.96
N PHE A 380 -13.59 -0.40 28.48
CA PHE A 380 -14.63 0.25 29.27
C PHE A 380 -15.99 -0.39 29.02
N SER A 381 -16.87 -0.33 30.02
CA SER A 381 -18.29 -0.56 29.79
C SER A 381 -18.90 0.64 29.08
N ARG A 382 -19.95 0.41 28.29
CA ARG A 382 -20.76 1.47 27.71
C ARG A 382 -21.27 2.49 28.75
N ASP A 383 -21.58 2.04 29.97
CA ASP A 383 -22.10 2.87 31.06
C ASP A 383 -21.06 3.82 31.68
N ASP A 384 -19.76 3.53 31.49
CA ASP A 384 -18.65 4.34 32.01
C ASP A 384 -18.49 5.68 31.25
N VAL A 385 -19.07 5.80 30.03
CA VAL A 385 -18.88 6.96 29.14
C VAL A 385 -20.21 7.59 28.74
N VAL A 386 -20.40 8.86 29.11
CA VAL A 386 -21.57 9.66 28.68
C VAL A 386 -21.20 10.48 27.46
N LEU A 387 -21.91 10.32 26.34
CA LEU A 387 -21.76 11.19 25.16
C LEU A 387 -22.38 12.58 25.39
N GLY A 388 -21.72 13.59 24.83
CA GLY A 388 -22.18 14.96 24.69
C GLY A 388 -22.43 15.33 23.23
N ARG A 389 -22.06 16.55 22.82
CA ARG A 389 -22.28 17.05 21.46
C ARG A 389 -21.34 16.40 20.44
N ILE A 390 -21.75 16.38 19.18
CA ILE A 390 -20.87 16.02 18.06
C ILE A 390 -19.77 17.11 17.93
N LEU A 391 -18.52 16.67 17.76
CA LEU A 391 -17.35 17.50 17.51
C LEU A 391 -16.95 17.50 16.03
N GLY A 392 -17.25 16.42 15.29
CA GLY A 392 -17.00 16.32 13.86
C GLY A 392 -17.47 14.98 13.29
N GLU A 393 -17.46 14.85 11.97
CA GLU A 393 -17.81 13.61 11.25
C GLU A 393 -16.61 13.11 10.43
N GLY A 394 -16.28 11.84 10.60
CA GLY A 394 -15.19 11.16 9.89
C GLY A 394 -15.69 9.99 9.04
N PHE A 395 -14.78 9.35 8.31
CA PHE A 395 -15.11 8.30 7.33
C PHE A 395 -15.91 7.11 7.90
N PHE A 396 -15.77 6.81 9.19
CA PHE A 396 -16.43 5.67 9.86
C PHE A 396 -17.67 6.08 10.70
N GLY A 397 -17.89 7.38 10.90
CA GLY A 397 -18.93 7.91 11.79
C GLY A 397 -18.50 9.17 12.54
N GLU A 398 -19.28 9.55 13.55
CA GLU A 398 -19.11 10.81 14.28
C GLU A 398 -18.09 10.70 15.43
N VAL A 399 -17.33 11.78 15.64
CA VAL A 399 -16.58 12.05 16.86
C VAL A 399 -17.46 12.90 17.78
N HIS A 400 -17.69 12.42 18.99
CA HIS A 400 -18.46 13.10 20.03
C HIS A 400 -17.53 13.62 21.14
N GLU A 401 -17.94 14.69 21.80
CA GLU A 401 -17.48 15.03 23.15
C GLU A 401 -18.06 13.98 24.12
N GLY A 402 -17.38 13.69 25.21
CA GLY A 402 -17.91 12.80 26.24
C GLY A 402 -17.25 12.98 27.60
N VAL A 403 -17.82 12.32 28.60
CA VAL A 403 -17.28 12.27 29.96
C VAL A 403 -17.13 10.81 30.37
N TYR A 404 -15.89 10.36 30.52
CA TYR A 404 -15.56 9.08 31.15
C TYR A 404 -15.63 9.23 32.68
N LYS A 405 -16.23 8.24 33.34
CA LYS A 405 -16.32 8.11 34.80
C LYS A 405 -15.47 6.92 35.22
N SER A 406 -14.39 7.18 35.96
CA SER A 406 -13.58 6.13 36.57
C SER A 406 -14.39 5.35 37.61
N LYS A 407 -14.04 4.09 37.85
CA LYS A 407 -14.56 3.26 38.96
C LYS A 407 -14.30 3.89 40.35
N MET A 408 -13.35 4.82 40.44
CA MET A 408 -13.07 5.62 41.64
C MET A 408 -13.91 6.91 41.75
N GLY A 409 -14.82 7.17 40.80
CA GLY A 409 -15.71 8.34 40.78
C GLY A 409 -15.15 9.59 40.08
N GLU A 410 -13.87 9.57 39.68
CA GLU A 410 -13.24 10.65 38.93
C GLU A 410 -13.86 10.83 37.54
N ARG A 411 -13.92 12.09 37.05
CA ARG A 411 -14.48 12.42 35.73
C ARG A 411 -13.41 13.00 34.81
N MET A 412 -13.32 12.45 33.60
CA MET A 412 -12.39 12.88 32.56
C MET A 412 -13.13 13.27 31.29
N GLY A 413 -12.81 14.42 30.71
CA GLY A 413 -13.30 14.81 29.38
C GLY A 413 -12.62 13.97 28.30
N VAL A 414 -13.40 13.36 27.42
CA VAL A 414 -12.94 12.44 26.38
C VAL A 414 -13.54 12.78 25.02
N ALA A 415 -12.84 12.42 23.95
CA ALA A 415 -13.37 12.43 22.59
C ALA A 415 -13.70 10.99 22.19
N VAL A 416 -14.90 10.75 21.69
CA VAL A 416 -15.42 9.40 21.42
C VAL A 416 -15.73 9.25 19.94
N LYS A 417 -14.88 8.52 19.21
CA LYS A 417 -15.14 8.16 17.80
C LYS A 417 -16.13 7.01 17.79
N THR A 418 -17.19 7.13 17.00
CA THR A 418 -18.29 6.15 16.92
C THR A 418 -18.36 5.53 15.52
N CYS A 419 -18.70 4.25 15.42
CA CYS A 419 -18.88 3.55 14.15
C CYS A 419 -20.37 3.43 13.78
N LYS A 420 -20.83 4.19 12.78
CA LYS A 420 -22.28 4.24 12.40
C LYS A 420 -22.76 2.96 11.70
N GLU A 421 -21.93 2.35 10.85
CA GLU A 421 -22.29 1.18 10.03
C GLU A 421 -21.38 -0.03 10.32
N CYS A 422 -21.78 -0.87 11.27
CA CYS A 422 -20.97 -2.00 11.75
C CYS A 422 -21.06 -3.25 10.86
N THR A 423 -20.68 -3.14 9.58
CA THR A 423 -20.27 -4.34 8.81
C THR A 423 -18.91 -4.84 9.34
N ALA A 424 -18.64 -6.14 9.26
CA ALA A 424 -17.42 -6.74 9.82
C ALA A 424 -16.14 -6.05 9.29
N ASP A 425 -16.05 -5.83 7.97
CA ASP A 425 -14.94 -5.15 7.29
C ASP A 425 -14.75 -3.68 7.73
N VAL A 426 -15.82 -3.01 8.15
CA VAL A 426 -15.78 -1.63 8.65
C VAL A 426 -15.35 -1.61 10.12
N LYS A 427 -15.91 -2.50 10.94
CA LYS A 427 -15.51 -2.70 12.35
C LYS A 427 -14.04 -3.09 12.48
N GLU A 428 -13.51 -3.95 11.60
CA GLU A 428 -12.08 -4.30 11.56
C GLU A 428 -11.19 -3.08 11.24
N LYS A 429 -11.54 -2.30 10.21
CA LYS A 429 -10.78 -1.09 9.84
C LYS A 429 -10.82 -0.03 10.95
N PHE A 430 -11.99 0.13 11.58
CA PHE A 430 -12.17 1.03 12.71
C PHE A 430 -11.28 0.62 13.90
N MET A 431 -11.33 -0.65 14.31
CA MET A 431 -10.48 -1.18 15.37
C MET A 431 -8.97 -1.12 15.04
N SER A 432 -8.59 -1.20 13.76
CA SER A 432 -7.17 -1.08 13.36
C SER A 432 -6.55 0.27 13.75
N GLU A 433 -7.34 1.34 13.80
CA GLU A 433 -6.89 2.67 14.26
C GLU A 433 -6.55 2.64 15.76
N ALA A 434 -7.44 2.07 16.58
CA ALA A 434 -7.20 1.94 18.03
C ALA A 434 -6.01 1.03 18.34
N VAL A 435 -5.82 -0.07 17.59
CA VAL A 435 -4.67 -0.97 17.73
C VAL A 435 -3.34 -0.26 17.40
N ILE A 436 -3.34 0.64 16.42
CA ILE A 436 -2.18 1.51 16.13
C ILE A 436 -1.96 2.47 17.29
N MET A 437 -2.98 3.24 17.69
CA MET A 437 -2.86 4.26 18.75
C MET A 437 -2.44 3.68 20.10
N LYS A 438 -2.82 2.43 20.42
CA LYS A 438 -2.39 1.73 21.64
C LYS A 438 -0.86 1.53 21.73
N LYS A 439 -0.15 1.54 20.59
CA LYS A 439 1.31 1.35 20.52
C LYS A 439 2.10 2.65 20.40
N LEU A 440 1.43 3.81 20.37
CA LEU A 440 2.06 5.11 20.18
C LEU A 440 2.02 5.91 21.49
N ASP A 441 3.18 6.26 22.01
CA ASP A 441 3.33 7.17 23.15
C ASP A 441 4.33 8.28 22.82
N HIS A 442 3.81 9.50 22.65
CA HIS A 442 4.60 10.68 22.33
C HIS A 442 3.82 11.95 22.73
N PRO A 443 4.45 13.00 23.31
CA PRO A 443 3.78 14.21 23.77
C PRO A 443 2.97 14.93 22.68
N HIS A 444 3.40 14.83 21.41
CA HIS A 444 2.72 15.44 20.25
C HIS A 444 1.90 14.44 19.41
N ILE A 445 1.44 13.34 20.00
CA ILE A 445 0.46 12.41 19.42
C ILE A 445 -0.82 12.40 20.28
N VAL A 446 -1.97 12.19 19.64
CA VAL A 446 -3.26 11.97 20.31
C VAL A 446 -3.26 10.63 21.04
N ARG A 447 -3.46 10.67 22.36
CA ARG A 447 -3.44 9.48 23.22
C ARG A 447 -4.79 8.75 23.21
N LEU A 448 -4.74 7.42 23.07
CA LEU A 448 -5.86 6.51 23.32
C LEU A 448 -6.07 6.38 24.84
N ILE A 449 -7.32 6.48 25.29
CA ILE A 449 -7.71 6.25 26.68
C ILE A 449 -8.25 4.83 26.85
N GLY A 450 -9.07 4.36 25.91
CA GLY A 450 -9.61 3.00 25.90
C GLY A 450 -10.57 2.73 24.76
N ILE A 451 -11.22 1.57 24.81
CA ILE A 451 -12.13 1.07 23.76
C ILE A 451 -13.38 0.50 24.42
N ILE A 452 -14.54 0.70 23.81
CA ILE A 452 -15.78 -0.02 24.14
C ILE A 452 -16.10 -0.92 22.95
N GLU A 453 -16.04 -2.23 23.17
CA GLU A 453 -16.18 -3.25 22.12
C GLU A 453 -17.65 -3.64 21.85
N GLU A 454 -18.55 -3.26 22.78
CA GLU A 454 -20.00 -3.35 22.65
C GLU A 454 -20.49 -2.57 21.41
N ASP A 455 -21.35 -3.18 20.59
CA ASP A 455 -21.84 -2.52 19.37
C ASP A 455 -22.89 -1.44 19.68
N PRO A 456 -22.79 -0.24 19.07
CA PRO A 456 -21.76 0.20 18.14
C PRO A 456 -20.44 0.58 18.85
N VAL A 457 -19.34 0.02 18.36
CA VAL A 457 -17.97 0.19 18.91
C VAL A 457 -17.58 1.65 19.05
N TRP A 458 -16.95 2.01 20.18
CA TRP A 458 -16.38 3.33 20.42
C TRP A 458 -14.88 3.30 20.69
N ILE A 459 -14.15 4.25 20.12
CA ILE A 459 -12.73 4.54 20.43
C ILE A 459 -12.70 5.79 21.30
N VAL A 460 -12.19 5.67 22.53
CA VAL A 460 -12.17 6.74 23.54
C VAL A 460 -10.76 7.34 23.60
N MET A 461 -10.66 8.62 23.29
CA MET A 461 -9.42 9.40 23.15
C MET A 461 -9.42 10.60 24.08
N GLU A 462 -8.24 11.18 24.30
CA GLU A 462 -8.11 12.44 25.06
C GLU A 462 -8.74 13.62 24.31
N LEU A 463 -9.52 14.45 25.03
CA LEU A 463 -10.24 15.59 24.48
C LEU A 463 -9.38 16.86 24.47
N TYR A 464 -9.26 17.53 23.32
CA TYR A 464 -8.50 18.77 23.17
C TYR A 464 -9.42 19.96 22.96
N GLN A 465 -9.35 20.93 23.89
CA GLN A 465 -10.35 21.99 24.03
C GLN A 465 -10.34 23.02 22.89
N HIS A 466 -9.24 23.15 22.15
CA HIS A 466 -9.10 24.09 21.03
C HIS A 466 -9.36 23.45 19.66
N GLY A 467 -9.73 22.17 19.61
CA GLY A 467 -10.19 21.50 18.39
C GLY A 467 -9.11 21.35 17.30
N GLU A 468 -9.54 21.44 16.05
CA GLU A 468 -8.72 21.28 14.85
C GLU A 468 -7.80 22.48 14.62
N LEU A 469 -6.53 22.22 14.27
CA LEU A 469 -5.55 23.26 13.97
C LEU A 469 -5.97 24.15 12.79
N GLY A 470 -6.62 23.60 11.76
CA GLY A 470 -7.10 24.38 10.61
C GLY A 470 -8.04 25.51 11.03
N ILE A 471 -9.06 25.20 11.82
CA ILE A 471 -10.02 26.17 12.38
C ILE A 471 -9.30 27.13 13.33
N TYR A 472 -8.48 26.61 14.26
CA TYR A 472 -7.78 27.41 15.26
C TYR A 472 -6.85 28.48 14.63
N LEU A 473 -6.18 28.14 13.52
CA LEU A 473 -5.34 29.07 12.74
C LEU A 473 -6.17 30.24 12.20
N ILE A 474 -7.36 29.97 11.65
CA ILE A 474 -8.26 30.98 11.08
C ILE A 474 -8.84 31.88 12.17
N GLU A 475 -9.29 31.31 13.29
CA GLU A 475 -9.88 32.08 14.40
C GLU A 475 -8.86 32.95 15.16
N ASN A 476 -7.57 32.60 15.11
CA ASN A 476 -6.53 33.24 15.91
C ASN A 476 -5.43 33.92 15.07
N GLN A 477 -5.65 34.19 13.78
CA GLN A 477 -4.70 34.85 12.87
C GLN A 477 -4.02 36.08 13.49
N TYR A 478 -4.79 36.94 14.16
CA TYR A 478 -4.28 38.18 14.79
C TYR A 478 -3.50 37.98 16.11
N LYS A 479 -3.56 36.80 16.73
CA LYS A 479 -2.86 36.47 17.98
C LYS A 479 -1.61 35.62 17.73
N LEU A 480 -1.66 34.78 16.69
CA LEU A 480 -0.59 33.86 16.34
C LEU A 480 0.56 34.59 15.66
N THR A 481 1.74 33.98 15.75
CA THR A 481 3.00 34.59 15.32
C THR A 481 3.82 33.56 14.56
N ASN A 482 4.72 33.99 13.67
CA ASN A 482 5.63 33.08 12.96
C ASN A 482 6.34 32.10 13.92
N VAL A 483 6.82 32.58 15.07
CA VAL A 483 7.40 31.73 16.13
C VAL A 483 6.46 30.58 16.52
N THR A 484 5.17 30.88 16.71
CA THR A 484 4.14 29.88 17.10
C THR A 484 3.82 28.92 15.95
N LEU A 485 3.74 29.42 14.71
CA LEU A 485 3.50 28.60 13.52
C LEU A 485 4.66 27.63 13.23
N ILE A 486 5.90 28.09 13.43
CA ILE A 486 7.11 27.26 13.34
C ILE A 486 7.15 26.28 14.52
N LEU A 487 6.74 26.68 15.73
CA LEU A 487 6.63 25.78 16.88
C LEU A 487 5.66 24.62 16.61
N PHE A 488 4.48 24.90 16.06
CA PHE A 488 3.52 23.85 15.65
C PHE A 488 4.14 22.91 14.61
N SER A 489 4.80 23.47 13.59
CA SER A 489 5.52 22.70 12.56
C SER A 489 6.61 21.79 13.17
N LEU A 490 7.38 22.29 14.14
CA LEU A 490 8.41 21.55 14.86
C LEU A 490 7.82 20.43 15.73
N GLN A 491 6.69 20.67 16.40
CA GLN A 491 6.01 19.68 17.23
C GLN A 491 5.44 18.52 16.41
N ILE A 492 4.82 18.82 15.26
CA ILE A 492 4.38 17.82 14.27
C ILE A 492 5.60 17.06 13.74
N CYS A 493 6.70 17.75 13.39
CA CYS A 493 7.92 17.11 12.93
C CYS A 493 8.53 16.13 13.95
N LYS A 494 8.46 16.45 15.25
CA LYS A 494 8.89 15.53 16.32
C LYS A 494 8.00 14.29 16.41
N ALA A 495 6.68 14.44 16.28
CA ALA A 495 5.77 13.30 16.20
C ALA A 495 6.06 12.41 14.99
N LEU A 496 6.33 13.01 13.82
CA LEU A 496 6.65 12.28 12.60
C LEU A 496 8.04 11.61 12.65
N ALA A 497 9.03 12.21 13.32
CA ALA A 497 10.32 11.57 13.60
C ALA A 497 10.17 10.35 14.53
N TYR A 498 9.26 10.42 15.51
CA TYR A 498 8.91 9.27 16.34
C TYR A 498 8.21 8.17 15.51
N LEU A 499 7.26 8.53 14.63
CA LEU A 499 6.63 7.55 13.72
C LEU A 499 7.65 6.90 12.77
N GLU A 500 8.57 7.67 12.18
CA GLU A 500 9.67 7.16 11.37
C GLU A 500 10.54 6.16 12.16
N GLY A 501 10.85 6.46 13.42
CA GLY A 501 11.62 5.58 14.31
C GLY A 501 10.94 4.26 14.70
N VAL A 502 9.60 4.18 14.61
CA VAL A 502 8.83 2.94 14.79
C VAL A 502 8.36 2.33 13.45
N ASN A 503 8.96 2.75 12.32
CA ASN A 503 8.62 2.34 10.96
C ASN A 503 7.12 2.48 10.62
N MET A 504 6.47 3.52 11.14
CA MET A 504 5.07 3.89 10.86
C MET A 504 5.00 5.03 9.84
N VAL A 505 4.13 4.90 8.85
CA VAL A 505 3.82 5.97 7.89
C VAL A 505 2.37 6.39 8.07
N HIS A 506 2.15 7.69 8.29
CA HIS A 506 0.88 8.30 8.62
C HIS A 506 -0.10 8.30 7.44
N ARG A 507 0.42 8.58 6.24
CA ARG A 507 -0.28 8.56 4.94
C ARG A 507 -1.37 9.62 4.71
N ASP A 508 -1.73 10.38 5.73
CA ASP A 508 -2.57 11.59 5.59
C ASP A 508 -2.15 12.68 6.59
N ILE A 509 -1.11 13.44 6.25
CA ILE A 509 -0.59 14.53 7.08
C ILE A 509 -1.11 15.85 6.51
N ALA A 510 -1.96 16.53 7.28
CA ALA A 510 -2.58 17.80 6.94
C ALA A 510 -3.06 18.49 8.23
N VAL A 511 -3.29 19.82 8.20
CA VAL A 511 -3.72 20.56 9.41
C VAL A 511 -5.05 20.07 10.00
N ARG A 512 -5.93 19.48 9.18
CA ARG A 512 -7.20 18.87 9.62
C ARG A 512 -7.04 17.63 10.52
N ASN A 513 -5.87 16.98 10.46
CA ASN A 513 -5.54 15.79 11.26
C ASN A 513 -4.65 16.17 12.47
N VAL A 514 -4.54 17.46 12.79
CA VAL A 514 -3.77 17.98 13.92
C VAL A 514 -4.71 18.72 14.89
N LEU A 515 -4.62 18.39 16.18
CA LEU A 515 -5.43 18.97 17.23
C LEU A 515 -4.60 19.90 18.12
N VAL A 516 -5.23 20.98 18.60
CA VAL A 516 -4.61 21.98 19.46
C VAL A 516 -4.92 21.65 20.92
N ALA A 517 -3.92 21.16 21.65
CA ALA A 517 -4.05 20.81 23.06
C ALA A 517 -3.96 22.05 23.97
N LYS A 518 -3.08 22.99 23.62
CA LYS A 518 -2.88 24.30 24.27
C LYS A 518 -2.45 25.33 23.22
N PRO A 519 -2.48 26.64 23.49
CA PRO A 519 -2.04 27.66 22.53
C PRO A 519 -0.58 27.51 22.04
N ASP A 520 0.25 26.75 22.78
CA ASP A 520 1.65 26.44 22.51
C ASP A 520 1.89 24.93 22.25
N CYS A 521 0.85 24.10 22.14
CA CYS A 521 0.98 22.64 22.04
C CYS A 521 -0.03 22.02 21.08
N VAL A 522 0.46 21.39 20.01
CA VAL A 522 -0.32 20.59 19.04
C VAL A 522 0.01 19.10 19.13
N LYS A 523 -0.93 18.28 18.66
CA LYS A 523 -0.84 16.82 18.61
C LYS A 523 -1.37 16.27 17.29
N LEU A 524 -0.65 15.33 16.69
CA LEU A 524 -1.03 14.61 15.48
C LEU A 524 -2.05 13.49 15.81
N GLY A 525 -3.08 13.36 15.00
CA GLY A 525 -4.15 12.36 15.12
C GLY A 525 -4.66 11.85 13.76
N ASP A 526 -5.77 11.10 13.82
CA ASP A 526 -6.36 10.31 12.71
C ASP A 526 -5.41 9.27 12.09
N PHE A 527 -5.25 8.15 12.79
CA PHE A 527 -4.42 7.02 12.36
C PHE A 527 -5.16 6.03 11.44
N GLY A 528 -6.39 6.35 10.99
CA GLY A 528 -7.22 5.42 10.20
C GLY A 528 -6.58 4.94 8.90
N LEU A 529 -5.72 5.78 8.30
CA LEU A 529 -4.94 5.45 7.10
C LEU A 529 -3.50 5.00 7.38
N SER A 530 -2.99 5.16 8.60
CA SER A 530 -1.59 4.91 8.93
C SER A 530 -1.24 3.41 8.92
N ARG A 531 -0.03 3.04 8.51
CA ARG A 531 0.42 1.64 8.44
C ARG A 531 1.92 1.52 8.75
N TYR A 532 2.31 0.45 9.45
CA TYR A 532 3.69 0.04 9.57
C TYR A 532 4.26 -0.38 8.20
N ILE A 533 5.54 -0.10 7.96
CA ILE A 533 6.26 -0.45 6.72
C ILE A 533 7.43 -1.38 7.06
N GLU A 534 7.51 -2.49 6.34
CA GLU A 534 8.69 -3.38 6.35
C GLU A 534 9.78 -2.73 5.46
N GLU A 535 11.04 -2.76 5.90
CA GLU A 535 12.16 -2.18 5.14
C GLU A 535 12.26 -2.85 3.76
N GLU A 536 12.23 -2.05 2.68
CA GLU A 536 12.16 -2.46 1.27
C GLU A 536 10.81 -3.00 0.71
N GLU A 537 9.70 -2.27 0.90
CA GLU A 537 9.01 -1.56 -0.20
C GLU A 537 7.66 -0.93 0.21
N TYR A 538 7.29 0.11 -0.54
CA TYR A 538 6.08 0.91 -0.44
C TYR A 538 4.74 0.13 -0.49
N TYR A 539 3.71 0.71 0.14
CA TYR A 539 2.32 0.27 0.04
C TYR A 539 1.70 0.49 -1.36
N LYS A 540 0.55 -0.15 -1.65
CA LYS A 540 -0.38 0.23 -2.74
C LYS A 540 -1.83 0.26 -2.24
N ALA A 541 -2.45 1.44 -2.26
CA ALA A 541 -3.80 1.68 -1.73
C ALA A 541 -4.93 1.18 -2.65
N SER A 542 -5.98 0.61 -2.05
CA SER A 542 -7.26 0.31 -2.69
C SER A 542 -8.06 1.58 -3.04
N VAL A 543 -9.02 1.44 -3.98
CA VAL A 543 -9.83 2.53 -4.52
C VAL A 543 -10.67 3.19 -3.42
N SER A 544 -10.27 4.41 -3.04
CA SER A 544 -10.91 5.27 -2.05
C SER A 544 -10.65 6.74 -2.43
N ARG A 545 -11.43 7.68 -1.88
CA ARG A 545 -11.22 9.13 -2.09
C ARG A 545 -9.91 9.54 -1.41
N LEU A 546 -8.83 9.69 -2.17
CA LEU A 546 -7.52 10.08 -1.65
C LEU A 546 -7.34 11.61 -1.64
N PRO A 547 -6.55 12.16 -0.69
CA PRO A 547 -6.27 13.59 -0.58
C PRO A 547 -5.21 14.05 -1.60
N ILE A 548 -5.54 13.96 -2.90
CA ILE A 548 -4.58 14.13 -4.02
C ILE A 548 -3.72 15.40 -3.89
N LYS A 549 -4.29 16.54 -3.44
CA LYS A 549 -3.57 17.82 -3.34
C LYS A 549 -2.46 17.85 -2.27
N TRP A 550 -2.46 16.91 -1.32
CA TRP A 550 -1.44 16.77 -0.29
C TRP A 550 -0.37 15.74 -0.65
N MET A 551 -0.73 14.74 -1.46
CA MET A 551 0.08 13.55 -1.71
C MET A 551 1.34 13.82 -2.54
N ALA A 552 2.37 13.00 -2.31
CA ALA A 552 3.57 12.98 -3.13
C ALA A 552 3.30 12.38 -4.53
N PRO A 553 4.05 12.77 -5.59
CA PRO A 553 3.84 12.28 -6.96
C PRO A 553 3.86 10.75 -7.07
N GLU A 554 4.77 10.07 -6.36
CA GLU A 554 4.85 8.61 -6.35
C GLU A 554 3.66 7.94 -5.64
N SER A 555 3.05 8.64 -4.69
CA SER A 555 1.82 8.20 -4.01
C SER A 555 0.59 8.38 -4.89
N ILE A 556 0.56 9.40 -5.75
CA ILE A 556 -0.52 9.61 -6.72
C ILE A 556 -0.45 8.57 -7.84
N ASN A 557 0.69 8.53 -8.55
CA ASN A 557 0.88 7.72 -9.75
C ASN A 557 0.95 6.21 -9.48
N PHE A 558 1.74 5.82 -8.49
CA PHE A 558 2.10 4.41 -8.26
C PHE A 558 1.52 3.84 -6.96
N ARG A 559 0.75 4.66 -6.23
CA ARG A 559 0.18 4.39 -4.91
C ARG A 559 1.21 4.11 -3.82
N ARG A 560 2.48 4.50 -4.03
CA ARG A 560 3.60 4.28 -3.11
C ARG A 560 3.49 5.19 -1.89
N PHE A 561 3.46 4.63 -0.69
CA PHE A 561 3.62 5.40 0.56
C PHE A 561 4.86 4.91 1.32
N THR A 562 5.65 5.85 1.82
CA THR A 562 6.92 5.70 2.56
C THR A 562 7.14 6.93 3.46
N SER A 563 8.12 6.90 4.37
CA SER A 563 8.52 8.08 5.16
C SER A 563 8.84 9.30 4.28
N ALA A 564 9.44 9.08 3.09
CA ALA A 564 9.70 10.16 2.13
C ALA A 564 8.43 10.77 1.50
N SER A 565 7.33 10.00 1.38
CA SER A 565 6.03 10.57 0.99
C SER A 565 5.36 11.33 2.14
N ASP A 566 5.57 10.90 3.38
CA ASP A 566 5.15 11.64 4.56
C ASP A 566 5.93 12.95 4.73
N VAL A 567 7.23 12.99 4.39
CA VAL A 567 8.02 14.25 4.34
C VAL A 567 7.42 15.26 3.34
N TRP A 568 6.94 14.80 2.19
CA TRP A 568 6.22 15.65 1.23
C TRP A 568 4.91 16.18 1.81
N MET A 569 4.07 15.30 2.37
CA MET A 569 2.79 15.68 2.99
C MET A 569 3.00 16.62 4.18
N PHE A 570 4.04 16.40 4.99
CA PHE A 570 4.45 17.28 6.07
C PHE A 570 4.83 18.68 5.57
N ALA A 571 5.54 18.81 4.45
CA ALA A 571 5.83 20.11 3.87
C ALA A 571 4.60 20.82 3.30
N VAL A 572 3.61 20.08 2.78
CA VAL A 572 2.29 20.65 2.46
C VAL A 572 1.59 21.11 3.75
N CYS A 573 1.63 20.34 4.84
CA CYS A 573 1.08 20.73 6.13
C CYS A 573 1.79 21.98 6.72
N MET A 574 3.11 22.11 6.58
CA MET A 574 3.83 23.34 6.97
C MET A 574 3.38 24.54 6.11
N TRP A 575 3.14 24.32 4.81
CA TRP A 575 2.61 25.36 3.93
C TRP A 575 1.19 25.78 4.38
N GLU A 576 0.30 24.83 4.69
CA GLU A 576 -1.04 25.11 5.23
C GLU A 576 -0.98 25.91 6.54
N ILE A 577 -0.07 25.59 7.46
CA ILE A 577 0.12 26.35 8.70
C ILE A 577 0.53 27.80 8.40
N MET A 578 1.47 28.00 7.47
CA MET A 578 1.98 29.32 7.10
C MET A 578 1.06 30.11 6.13
N SER A 579 0.06 29.45 5.53
CA SER A 579 -0.97 30.05 4.67
C SER A 579 -2.34 30.20 5.37
N TRP A 580 -2.39 30.02 6.69
CA TRP A 580 -3.59 30.13 7.52
C TRP A 580 -4.71 29.16 7.13
N ALA A 581 -4.34 27.89 6.96
CA ALA A 581 -5.20 26.78 6.56
C ALA A 581 -5.83 26.93 5.15
N GLN A 582 -5.18 27.68 4.25
CA GLN A 582 -5.56 27.70 2.84
C GLN A 582 -5.40 26.30 2.21
N GLN A 583 -6.35 25.87 1.38
CA GLN A 583 -6.23 24.59 0.67
C GLN A 583 -5.05 24.62 -0.32
N PRO A 584 -4.15 23.61 -0.30
CA PRO A 584 -3.07 23.50 -1.28
C PRO A 584 -3.64 23.34 -2.68
N PHE A 585 -3.05 24.02 -3.67
CA PHE A 585 -3.51 24.01 -5.07
C PHE A 585 -5.02 24.28 -5.23
N PHE A 586 -5.59 25.25 -4.48
CA PHE A 586 -7.02 25.55 -4.56
C PHE A 586 -7.51 25.92 -5.98
N TRP A 587 -6.61 26.45 -6.83
CA TRP A 587 -6.86 26.80 -8.23
C TRP A 587 -6.79 25.63 -9.24
N LEU A 588 -6.48 24.41 -8.79
CA LEU A 588 -6.41 23.21 -9.64
C LEU A 588 -7.48 22.17 -9.26
N GLU A 589 -7.96 21.42 -10.25
CA GLU A 589 -8.68 20.16 -10.00
C GLU A 589 -7.70 19.02 -9.68
N ASN A 590 -8.14 18.03 -8.91
CA ASN A 590 -7.32 16.89 -8.50
C ASN A 590 -6.68 16.12 -9.68
N LYS A 591 -7.33 16.11 -10.86
CA LYS A 591 -6.84 15.43 -12.06
C LYS A 591 -5.60 16.10 -12.67
N ASP A 592 -5.45 17.41 -12.48
CA ASP A 592 -4.42 18.23 -13.13
C ASP A 592 -3.18 18.41 -12.24
N VAL A 593 -3.34 18.28 -10.91
CA VAL A 593 -2.26 18.43 -9.92
C VAL A 593 -1.03 17.60 -10.27
N VAL A 594 -1.19 16.33 -10.65
CA VAL A 594 -0.04 15.44 -10.93
C VAL A 594 0.78 15.90 -12.14
N ASN A 595 0.10 16.29 -13.23
CA ASN A 595 0.76 16.79 -14.44
C ASN A 595 1.53 18.10 -14.15
N GLN A 596 0.97 18.97 -13.31
CA GLN A 596 1.62 20.21 -12.89
C GLN A 596 2.84 19.95 -12.00
N LEU A 597 2.75 19.00 -11.06
CA LEU A 597 3.89 18.59 -10.22
C LEU A 597 5.04 17.96 -11.04
N GLU A 598 4.72 17.20 -12.08
CA GLU A 598 5.67 16.64 -13.04
C GLU A 598 6.34 17.70 -13.92
N GLN A 599 5.63 18.79 -14.26
CA GLN A 599 6.18 19.98 -14.91
C GLN A 599 7.03 20.87 -13.98
N GLY A 600 7.20 20.48 -12.70
CA GLY A 600 8.02 21.18 -11.73
C GLY A 600 7.28 22.26 -10.92
N MET A 601 5.98 22.48 -11.12
CA MET A 601 5.20 23.42 -10.30
C MET A 601 5.22 23.00 -8.82
N ARG A 602 5.29 23.98 -7.92
CA ARG A 602 5.23 23.81 -6.46
C ARG A 602 4.33 24.89 -5.85
N LEU A 603 3.91 24.71 -4.60
CA LEU A 603 3.13 25.72 -3.88
C LEU A 603 3.95 27.00 -3.69
N PRO A 604 3.38 28.20 -3.92
CA PRO A 604 4.12 29.46 -3.82
C PRO A 604 4.44 29.81 -2.36
N LYS A 605 5.49 30.60 -2.11
CA LYS A 605 5.84 31.05 -0.76
C LYS A 605 4.69 31.87 -0.13
N PRO A 606 4.14 31.48 1.04
CA PRO A 606 3.20 32.33 1.77
C PRO A 606 3.85 33.67 2.15
N GLU A 607 3.06 34.74 2.22
CA GLU A 607 3.55 36.12 2.34
C GLU A 607 4.49 36.30 3.54
N LEU A 608 4.03 35.97 4.75
CA LEU A 608 4.78 36.09 6.01
C LEU A 608 5.77 34.95 6.28
N CYS A 609 5.89 33.97 5.38
CA CYS A 609 6.77 32.81 5.58
C CYS A 609 8.26 33.18 5.48
N PRO A 610 9.10 32.88 6.50
CA PRO A 610 10.53 33.11 6.46
C PRO A 610 11.20 32.36 5.29
N PRO A 611 12.15 33.00 4.55
CA PRO A 611 12.81 32.36 3.41
C PRO A 611 13.53 31.05 3.74
N THR A 612 14.09 30.94 4.95
CA THR A 612 14.76 29.73 5.45
C THR A 612 13.78 28.56 5.61
N LEU A 613 12.58 28.81 6.16
CA LEU A 613 11.52 27.81 6.29
C LEU A 613 11.00 27.37 4.93
N TYR A 614 10.76 28.30 4.00
CA TYR A 614 10.32 27.95 2.66
C TYR A 614 11.39 27.17 1.86
N SER A 615 12.67 27.49 2.04
CA SER A 615 13.78 26.69 1.48
C SER A 615 13.84 25.26 2.04
N LEU A 616 13.38 25.05 3.28
CA LEU A 616 13.20 23.71 3.84
C LEU A 616 12.00 22.99 3.23
N MET A 617 10.87 23.68 3.01
CA MET A 617 9.70 23.13 2.32
C MET A 617 10.04 22.68 0.89
N THR A 618 10.76 23.49 0.11
CA THR A 618 11.11 23.15 -1.28
C THR A 618 12.06 21.94 -1.38
N ARG A 619 12.98 21.75 -0.41
CA ARG A 619 13.76 20.51 -0.28
C ARG A 619 12.88 19.28 -0.02
N CYS A 620 11.83 19.40 0.78
CA CYS A 620 10.88 18.32 1.02
C CYS A 620 10.03 17.99 -0.22
N TRP A 621 9.83 18.96 -1.11
CA TRP A 621 9.16 18.77 -2.40
C TRP A 621 10.09 18.41 -3.57
N ALA A 622 11.29 17.88 -3.29
CA ALA A 622 12.12 17.23 -4.29
C ALA A 622 11.33 16.11 -4.98
N TYR A 623 11.36 16.06 -6.32
CA TYR A 623 10.56 15.11 -7.09
C TYR A 623 10.99 13.67 -6.78
N ASN A 624 12.30 13.41 -6.80
CA ASN A 624 12.90 12.16 -6.38
C ASN A 624 12.75 11.98 -4.85
N PRO A 625 12.08 10.91 -4.35
CA PRO A 625 11.90 10.70 -2.92
C PRO A 625 13.20 10.55 -2.12
N ARG A 626 14.31 10.14 -2.76
CA ARG A 626 15.61 9.95 -2.11
C ARG A 626 16.38 11.25 -1.84
N GLU A 627 15.97 12.37 -2.44
CA GLU A 627 16.58 13.69 -2.24
C GLU A 627 15.90 14.49 -1.10
N ARG A 628 14.78 14.00 -0.59
CA ARG A 628 14.04 14.61 0.52
C ARG A 628 14.77 14.31 1.85
N PRO A 629 14.90 15.29 2.76
CA PRO A 629 15.53 15.08 4.08
C PRO A 629 14.69 14.12 4.94
N ARG A 630 15.34 13.40 5.86
CA ARG A 630 14.65 12.58 6.89
C ARG A 630 14.01 13.45 7.98
N PHE A 631 13.03 12.91 8.72
CA PHE A 631 12.40 13.68 9.79
C PHE A 631 13.38 14.06 10.91
N THR A 632 14.38 13.23 11.19
CA THR A 632 15.47 13.55 12.13
C THR A 632 16.26 14.81 11.72
N GLU A 633 16.52 15.02 10.42
CA GLU A 633 17.20 16.22 9.91
C GLU A 633 16.28 17.45 9.93
N LEU A 634 14.99 17.24 9.66
CA LEU A 634 13.97 18.29 9.71
C LEU A 634 13.75 18.80 11.13
N VAL A 635 13.76 17.94 12.16
CA VAL A 635 13.66 18.37 13.57
C VAL A 635 14.82 19.29 13.95
N CYS A 636 16.05 18.99 13.54
CA CYS A 636 17.21 19.88 13.77
C CYS A 636 17.02 21.22 13.05
N SER A 637 16.73 21.16 11.73
CA SER A 637 16.57 22.35 10.89
C SER A 637 15.46 23.28 11.39
N LEU A 638 14.30 22.73 11.77
CA LEU A 638 13.18 23.49 12.32
C LEU A 638 13.46 24.03 13.72
N SER A 639 14.27 23.33 14.54
CA SER A 639 14.68 23.83 15.86
C SER A 639 15.59 25.06 15.74
N ASP A 640 16.50 25.05 14.76
CA ASP A 640 17.35 26.21 14.47
C ASP A 640 16.56 27.39 13.90
N ILE A 641 15.66 27.14 12.92
CA ILE A 641 14.78 28.17 12.36
C ILE A 641 13.86 28.77 13.44
N HIS A 642 13.31 27.94 14.33
CA HIS A 642 12.51 28.40 15.47
C HIS A 642 13.31 29.30 16.41
N ARG A 643 14.54 28.90 16.77
CA ARG A 643 15.44 29.71 17.62
C ARG A 643 15.76 31.06 16.97
N MET A 644 16.08 31.07 15.67
CA MET A 644 16.34 32.30 14.91
C MET A 644 15.13 33.24 14.90
N GLU A 645 13.91 32.73 14.67
CA GLU A 645 12.70 33.57 14.68
C GLU A 645 12.38 34.09 16.10
N GLN A 646 12.66 33.31 17.15
CA GLN A 646 12.57 33.77 18.54
C GLN A 646 13.54 34.92 18.83
N GLU A 647 14.81 34.78 18.43
CA GLU A 647 15.84 35.81 18.60
C GLU A 647 15.48 37.08 17.83
N LEU A 648 15.08 36.97 16.55
CA LEU A 648 14.62 38.10 15.73
C LEU A 648 13.42 38.82 16.35
N ARG A 649 12.46 38.09 16.92
CA ARG A 649 11.31 38.68 17.61
C ARG A 649 11.72 39.43 18.88
N VAL A 650 12.65 38.89 19.66
CA VAL A 650 13.19 39.57 20.85
C VAL A 650 13.93 40.84 20.47
N GLU A 651 14.71 40.82 19.39
CA GLU A 651 15.42 41.99 18.90
C GLU A 651 14.47 43.08 18.40
N GLN A 652 13.47 42.73 17.57
CA GLN A 652 12.40 43.65 17.16
C GLN A 652 11.64 44.26 18.36
N GLN A 653 11.43 43.48 19.42
CA GLN A 653 10.74 43.95 20.63
C GLN A 653 11.62 44.87 21.49
N ARG A 654 12.95 44.68 21.48
CA ARG A 654 13.94 45.60 22.06
C ARG A 654 14.01 46.90 21.25
N ASP A 655 14.08 46.81 19.92
CA ASP A 655 14.10 47.97 19.03
C ASP A 655 12.83 48.79 19.16
N TRP A 656 11.65 48.15 19.20
CA TRP A 656 10.39 48.82 19.49
C TRP A 656 10.41 49.52 20.86
N ALA A 657 10.92 48.87 21.91
CA ALA A 657 11.04 49.47 23.24
C ALA A 657 12.07 50.62 23.28
N CYS A 658 13.11 50.59 22.45
CA CYS A 658 14.11 51.65 22.32
C CYS A 658 13.56 52.85 21.52
N ALA A 659 12.93 52.59 20.38
CA ALA A 659 12.25 53.59 19.55
C ALA A 659 11.10 54.27 20.33
N SER A 660 10.32 53.50 21.10
CA SER A 660 9.27 54.05 21.98
C SER A 660 9.83 54.94 23.08
N LYS A 661 11.04 54.66 23.60
CA LYS A 661 11.74 55.54 24.54
C LYS A 661 12.28 56.81 23.87
N MET A 662 12.78 56.70 22.63
CA MET A 662 13.25 57.86 21.86
C MET A 662 12.10 58.78 21.43
N ALA A 663 10.91 58.24 21.15
CA ALA A 663 9.72 59.02 20.78
C ALA A 663 9.18 59.93 21.91
N PHE A 664 9.61 59.74 23.16
CA PHE A 664 9.26 60.60 24.30
C PHE A 664 10.33 61.67 24.63
N ALA A 665 11.41 61.77 23.84
CA ALA A 665 12.37 62.86 23.95
C ALA A 665 12.05 63.96 22.92
N GLU A 666 11.55 65.10 23.38
CA GLU A 666 11.43 66.29 22.51
C GLU A 666 12.82 66.69 21.97
N PRO A 667 12.96 66.98 20.66
CA PRO A 667 14.21 67.48 20.12
C PRO A 667 14.46 68.93 20.61
N PRO A 668 15.69 69.29 20.99
CA PRO A 668 16.00 70.65 21.40
C PRO A 668 15.79 71.65 20.23
N PRO A 669 15.43 72.91 20.52
CA PRO A 669 15.02 73.87 19.50
C PRO A 669 16.14 74.21 18.51
N LYS A 670 15.79 74.28 17.22
CA LYS A 670 16.71 74.61 16.12
C LYS A 670 17.29 76.01 16.29
N VAL A 671 18.61 76.12 16.19
CA VAL A 671 19.30 77.40 15.94
C VAL A 671 19.53 77.54 14.44
N CYS A 672 18.89 78.54 13.82
CA CYS A 672 19.16 78.90 12.43
C CYS A 672 20.39 79.80 12.33
N PHE A 673 21.27 79.54 11.37
CA PHE A 673 22.12 80.55 10.75
C PHE A 673 22.10 80.40 9.22
N HIS A 674 22.10 81.55 8.54
CA HIS A 674 21.86 81.70 7.10
C HIS A 674 23.15 81.67 6.25
N THR A 675 22.97 81.74 4.93
CA THR A 675 23.92 82.15 3.86
C THR A 675 24.87 81.05 3.32
N HIS A 676 25.16 80.91 2.02
CA HIS A 676 24.70 81.55 0.76
C HIS A 676 24.64 80.52 -0.42
N LEU A 677 24.01 80.91 -1.54
CA LEU A 677 23.84 80.22 -2.85
C LEU A 677 25.16 80.02 -3.67
N PRO A 678 25.21 79.44 -4.91
CA PRO A 678 24.23 78.62 -5.69
C PRO A 678 24.79 77.38 -6.48
N LEU A 679 23.86 76.59 -7.06
CA LEU A 679 23.90 75.89 -8.38
C LEU A 679 25.06 74.93 -8.78
N SER A 680 24.75 73.64 -8.98
CA SER A 680 24.65 72.95 -10.31
C SER A 680 25.14 71.47 -10.39
N ILE A 681 24.30 70.64 -11.02
CA ILE A 681 24.60 69.49 -11.92
C ILE A 681 25.26 68.19 -11.35
N PHE A 682 24.45 67.13 -11.41
CA PHE A 682 24.72 65.70 -11.70
C PHE A 682 25.86 64.89 -11.01
N SER A 683 25.41 63.75 -10.46
CA SER A 683 25.92 62.40 -10.70
C SER A 683 27.22 61.90 -10.04
N THR A 684 27.07 60.74 -9.40
CA THR A 684 28.05 59.64 -9.24
C THR A 684 29.44 59.96 -8.66
N LEU A 685 29.71 59.42 -7.48
CA LEU A 685 30.93 58.67 -7.16
C LEU A 685 30.75 57.85 -5.86
N THR A 686 30.29 56.61 -5.99
CA THR A 686 31.02 55.49 -5.38
C THR A 686 32.45 55.57 -5.94
N GLU A 687 33.55 55.40 -5.22
CA GLU A 687 33.81 54.44 -4.16
C GLU A 687 35.22 54.72 -3.55
N ARG A 688 35.57 54.02 -2.46
CA ARG A 688 36.93 53.75 -1.91
C ARG A 688 37.52 54.74 -0.90
N LEU A 689 37.56 54.27 0.34
CA LEU A 689 38.84 54.08 1.01
C LEU A 689 39.06 52.59 1.26
N CYS A 690 40.22 52.08 0.84
CA CYS A 690 40.68 50.72 1.10
C CYS A 690 42.00 50.77 1.87
N ALA A 691 42.33 49.62 2.48
CA ALA A 691 43.65 49.21 2.97
C ALA A 691 44.19 49.84 4.27
N SER A 692 44.76 48.95 5.08
CA SER A 692 45.94 49.23 5.89
C SER A 692 47.13 48.50 5.24
N SER A 693 48.21 49.24 4.96
CA SER A 693 49.65 48.87 4.97
C SER A 693 50.16 47.52 4.40
N CYS A 694 51.39 47.40 3.88
CA CYS A 694 52.37 48.31 3.26
C CYS A 694 53.61 47.46 2.88
N THR A 695 54.25 47.65 1.71
CA THR A 695 55.72 47.84 1.53
C THR A 695 56.24 47.68 0.09
N LEU A 696 56.99 48.70 -0.35
CA LEU A 696 58.26 48.70 -1.10
C LEU A 696 58.41 48.17 -2.56
N ILE A 697 58.68 49.14 -3.46
CA ILE A 697 59.72 49.18 -4.53
C ILE A 697 59.52 48.34 -5.82
N GLY A 698 59.58 49.01 -6.99
CA GLY A 698 59.60 48.42 -8.36
C GLY A 698 61.03 48.19 -8.90
N PRO A 699 61.35 48.30 -10.23
CA PRO A 699 60.55 48.69 -11.41
C PRO A 699 60.63 47.64 -12.58
N PRO A 700 60.21 47.90 -13.85
CA PRO A 700 59.91 46.85 -14.84
C PRO A 700 60.91 46.65 -16.01
N GLY A 701 60.82 45.51 -16.74
CA GLY A 701 61.20 45.45 -18.17
C GLY A 701 61.67 44.10 -18.76
N ILE A 702 61.22 43.83 -20.01
CA ILE A 702 61.96 43.18 -21.13
C ILE A 702 62.16 41.63 -21.14
N TYR A 703 61.38 40.94 -22.00
CA TYR A 703 61.74 40.00 -23.13
C TYR A 703 62.96 39.02 -23.05
N PRO A 704 63.07 37.97 -23.93
CA PRO A 704 62.07 37.17 -24.69
C PRO A 704 62.41 35.65 -24.93
N SER A 705 61.54 34.95 -25.68
CA SER A 705 61.84 33.99 -26.80
C SER A 705 62.25 32.51 -26.56
N TYR A 706 61.89 31.70 -27.59
CA TYR A 706 62.30 30.34 -27.99
C TYR A 706 61.72 29.11 -27.25
N ASP A 707 61.31 28.02 -27.91
CA ASP A 707 60.76 27.87 -29.28
C ASP A 707 60.02 26.50 -29.45
N MET A 708 59.33 26.35 -30.59
CA MET A 708 59.02 25.13 -31.37
C MET A 708 59.64 23.77 -30.95
N SER A 709 59.03 22.60 -31.19
CA SER A 709 57.75 22.19 -31.82
C SER A 709 57.62 20.65 -31.79
N ALA A 710 56.39 20.09 -31.82
CA ALA A 710 55.94 19.10 -32.85
C ALA A 710 54.76 18.20 -32.43
N CYS A 711 53.87 17.95 -33.41
CA CYS A 711 52.87 16.88 -33.55
C CYS A 711 51.72 16.78 -32.52
N LEU A 712 50.52 17.33 -32.79
CA LEU A 712 49.46 16.78 -33.68
C LEU A 712 48.97 15.37 -33.28
N CYS A 713 47.67 15.08 -33.11
CA CYS A 713 46.46 15.91 -33.19
C CYS A 713 45.24 15.19 -32.57
N LEU A 714 44.06 15.84 -32.57
CA LEU A 714 42.70 15.33 -32.26
C LEU A 714 42.24 15.31 -30.79
N SER A 715 41.71 16.44 -30.32
CA SER A 715 40.41 16.45 -29.63
C SER A 715 39.62 17.69 -30.06
N LYS A 716 38.31 17.54 -30.30
CA LYS A 716 37.44 18.64 -30.76
C LYS A 716 36.97 19.51 -29.60
N GLU A 717 36.85 20.80 -29.87
CA GLU A 717 36.46 21.82 -28.89
C GLU A 717 34.97 21.79 -28.55
N ARG A 718 34.63 22.58 -27.53
CA ARG A 718 33.27 22.78 -27.01
C ARG A 718 32.64 23.95 -27.75
N ASP A 719 31.44 23.78 -28.30
CA ASP A 719 30.68 24.92 -28.80
C ASP A 719 30.11 25.73 -27.63
N PHE A 720 30.64 26.94 -27.47
CA PHE A 720 30.06 28.03 -26.69
C PHE A 720 28.80 28.52 -27.41
N VAL A 721 27.67 28.66 -26.69
CA VAL A 721 26.55 29.50 -27.16
C VAL A 721 26.66 30.84 -26.44
N LEU A 722 26.84 31.91 -27.22
CA LEU A 722 26.90 33.29 -26.75
C LEU A 722 25.57 33.74 -26.14
N GLU A 723 25.60 34.45 -25.01
CA GLU A 723 24.50 35.34 -24.64
C GLU A 723 24.45 36.56 -25.59
N PRO A 724 23.28 36.96 -26.11
CA PRO A 724 23.16 38.18 -26.91
C PRO A 724 22.94 39.42 -26.03
N SER A 725 24.01 40.17 -25.76
CA SER A 725 23.95 41.47 -25.08
C SER A 725 23.44 42.60 -26.00
N SER A 726 22.13 42.63 -26.31
CA SER A 726 21.46 43.80 -26.92
C SER A 726 19.94 43.73 -26.75
N LYS A 727 19.30 44.90 -26.55
CA LYS A 727 17.83 45.07 -26.53
C LYS A 727 17.17 44.75 -27.88
N GLU A 728 17.91 44.87 -28.97
CA GLU A 728 17.40 44.65 -30.34
C GLU A 728 17.34 43.15 -30.68
N ASN A 729 18.31 42.37 -30.19
CA ASN A 729 18.33 40.91 -30.39
C ASN A 729 17.18 40.21 -29.65
N THR A 730 16.77 40.71 -28.47
CA THR A 730 15.63 40.17 -27.71
C THR A 730 14.30 40.49 -28.39
N GLN A 731 14.15 41.67 -29.02
CA GLN A 731 12.97 41.95 -29.86
C GLN A 731 12.94 41.05 -31.10
N HIS A 732 14.06 40.87 -31.80
CA HIS A 732 14.12 40.02 -32.99
C HIS A 732 13.77 38.54 -32.69
N LEU A 733 14.20 38.02 -31.54
CA LEU A 733 13.81 36.68 -31.08
C LEU A 733 12.31 36.59 -30.76
N TRP A 734 11.73 37.60 -30.11
CA TRP A 734 10.29 37.68 -29.87
C TRP A 734 9.46 37.78 -31.16
N GLU A 735 9.94 38.52 -32.16
CA GLU A 735 9.28 38.65 -33.47
C GLU A 735 9.29 37.30 -34.21
N LEU A 736 10.41 36.57 -34.18
CA LEU A 736 10.55 35.20 -34.72
C LEU A 736 9.64 34.20 -34.01
N GLU A 737 9.58 34.24 -32.68
CA GLU A 737 8.72 33.36 -31.88
C GLU A 737 7.24 33.65 -32.13
N ARG A 738 6.86 34.93 -32.30
CA ARG A 738 5.50 35.32 -32.71
C ARG A 738 5.16 34.82 -34.11
N GLN A 739 6.09 34.87 -35.06
CA GLN A 739 5.89 34.30 -36.40
C GLN A 739 5.73 32.78 -36.36
N HIS A 740 6.60 32.06 -35.64
CA HIS A 740 6.49 30.61 -35.46
C HIS A 740 5.15 30.18 -34.82
N MET A 741 4.66 30.96 -33.85
CA MET A 741 3.36 30.75 -33.21
C MET A 741 2.19 30.99 -34.18
N GLN A 742 2.27 32.01 -35.03
CA GLN A 742 1.26 32.28 -36.07
C GLN A 742 1.26 31.21 -37.17
N GLU A 743 2.42 30.72 -37.58
CA GLU A 743 2.58 29.60 -38.53
C GLU A 743 1.95 28.32 -37.97
N THR A 744 2.19 28.03 -36.69
CA THR A 744 1.61 26.88 -35.98
C THR A 744 0.08 26.95 -35.91
N LEU A 745 -0.47 28.12 -35.57
CA LEU A 745 -1.91 28.34 -35.52
C LEU A 745 -2.56 28.25 -36.91
N ARG A 746 -1.84 28.67 -37.96
CA ARG A 746 -2.26 28.54 -39.36
C ARG A 746 -2.28 27.08 -39.80
N ARG A 747 -1.28 26.28 -39.40
CA ARG A 747 -1.24 24.83 -39.66
C ARG A 747 -2.40 24.10 -38.99
N GLN A 748 -2.67 24.37 -37.71
CA GLN A 748 -3.81 23.78 -36.99
C GLN A 748 -5.16 24.14 -37.62
N LYS A 749 -5.34 25.37 -38.13
CA LYS A 749 -6.56 25.74 -38.87
C LYS A 749 -6.68 25.02 -40.22
N GLN A 750 -5.57 24.72 -40.89
CA GLN A 750 -5.56 23.95 -42.14
C GLN A 750 -5.91 22.48 -41.87
N GLU A 751 -5.26 21.85 -40.88
CA GLU A 751 -5.55 20.49 -40.42
C GLU A 751 -7.05 20.33 -40.06
N MET A 752 -7.61 21.27 -39.28
CA MET A 752 -9.04 21.30 -38.94
C MET A 752 -9.98 21.44 -40.17
N LEU A 753 -9.56 22.18 -41.20
CA LEU A 753 -10.36 22.35 -42.42
C LEU A 753 -10.35 21.08 -43.28
N GLU A 754 -9.22 20.37 -43.31
CA GLU A 754 -9.07 19.09 -44.00
C GLU A 754 -9.89 17.98 -43.32
N ASP A 755 -9.90 17.93 -41.98
CA ASP A 755 -10.76 17.03 -41.20
C ASP A 755 -12.25 17.29 -41.45
N ASN A 756 -12.70 18.55 -41.49
CA ASN A 756 -14.09 18.88 -41.82
C ASN A 756 -14.47 18.48 -43.26
N GLN A 757 -13.58 18.68 -44.25
CA GLN A 757 -13.81 18.22 -45.62
C GLN A 757 -13.81 16.69 -45.76
N TRP A 758 -13.10 15.99 -44.88
CA TRP A 758 -13.13 14.53 -44.78
C TRP A 758 -14.48 14.07 -44.21
N LEU A 759 -14.96 14.69 -43.13
CA LEU A 759 -16.27 14.40 -42.52
C LEU A 759 -17.44 14.61 -43.51
N GLU A 760 -17.47 15.71 -44.27
CA GLU A 760 -18.51 15.94 -45.29
C GLU A 760 -18.52 14.91 -46.43
N LYS A 761 -17.36 14.29 -46.74
CA LYS A 761 -17.27 13.19 -47.71
C LYS A 761 -17.79 11.88 -47.12
N GLU A 762 -17.44 11.59 -45.87
CA GLU A 762 -17.91 10.42 -45.13
C GLU A 762 -19.44 10.45 -44.97
N GLU A 763 -20.02 11.62 -44.70
CA GLU A 763 -21.48 11.83 -44.59
C GLU A 763 -22.21 11.60 -45.91
N LYS A 764 -21.66 12.09 -47.05
CA LYS A 764 -22.22 11.83 -48.39
C LYS A 764 -22.22 10.35 -48.78
N LEU A 765 -21.26 9.57 -48.28
CA LEU A 765 -21.20 8.11 -48.51
C LEU A 765 -22.27 7.35 -47.71
N LEU A 766 -22.75 7.88 -46.58
CA LEU A 766 -23.78 7.25 -45.75
C LEU A 766 -25.21 7.36 -46.32
N VAL A 767 -25.51 8.44 -47.04
CA VAL A 767 -26.86 8.70 -47.58
C VAL A 767 -27.31 7.65 -48.62
N MET A 768 -26.38 7.02 -49.35
CA MET A 768 -26.73 5.99 -50.34
C MET A 768 -27.16 4.63 -49.76
N CYS A 769 -26.91 4.35 -48.47
CA CYS A 769 -27.18 3.03 -47.88
C CYS A 769 -28.58 2.86 -47.26
N HIS A 770 -29.42 3.90 -47.26
CA HIS A 770 -30.68 3.89 -46.49
C HIS A 770 -31.89 3.22 -47.15
N LEU A 771 -31.73 2.58 -48.31
CA LEU A 771 -32.84 2.14 -49.17
C LEU A 771 -33.03 0.62 -49.29
N SER A 772 -32.46 -0.19 -48.39
CA SER A 772 -32.73 -1.65 -48.35
C SER A 772 -32.53 -2.28 -46.97
N LEU A 773 -33.65 -2.55 -46.28
CA LEU A 773 -34.03 -3.82 -45.62
C LEU A 773 -34.99 -3.57 -44.45
N THR A 774 -36.27 -3.88 -44.66
CA THR A 774 -37.28 -4.03 -43.61
C THR A 774 -37.72 -5.49 -43.54
N ALA A 775 -37.70 -6.10 -42.35
CA ALA A 775 -38.29 -7.43 -42.10
C ALA A 775 -38.69 -7.57 -40.62
N GLN A 776 -39.78 -8.30 -40.37
CA GLN A 776 -40.48 -8.40 -39.08
C GLN A 776 -40.14 -9.70 -38.34
N PHE A 777 -40.27 -9.76 -37.00
CA PHE A 777 -40.58 -11.02 -36.29
C PHE A 777 -41.41 -10.80 -35.00
N ARG A 778 -42.18 -11.83 -34.61
CA ARG A 778 -43.20 -11.85 -33.53
C ARG A 778 -42.68 -12.41 -32.19
N ALA A 779 -43.38 -12.11 -31.09
CA ALA A 779 -43.09 -12.56 -29.72
C ALA A 779 -43.91 -13.80 -29.25
N PRO A 780 -43.41 -14.59 -28.27
CA PRO A 780 -44.18 -15.59 -27.48
C PRO A 780 -44.46 -15.17 -26.00
N PRO A 781 -45.28 -15.92 -25.22
CA PRO A 781 -46.11 -15.36 -24.12
C PRO A 781 -45.66 -15.59 -22.65
N GLU A 782 -46.43 -14.97 -21.73
CA GLU A 782 -46.20 -14.80 -20.28
C GLU A 782 -46.41 -16.04 -19.37
N LYS A 783 -45.98 -15.91 -18.09
CA LYS A 783 -46.30 -16.79 -16.95
C LYS A 783 -46.50 -15.99 -15.62
N PRO A 784 -47.21 -16.55 -14.62
CA PRO A 784 -48.00 -15.80 -13.61
C PRO A 784 -47.22 -15.30 -12.36
N PRO A 785 -47.82 -14.42 -11.51
CA PRO A 785 -47.10 -13.65 -10.51
C PRO A 785 -46.79 -14.40 -9.20
N ARG A 786 -45.76 -13.93 -8.48
CA ARG A 786 -45.50 -14.24 -7.06
C ARG A 786 -45.40 -12.94 -6.25
N LEU A 787 -45.95 -12.97 -5.04
CA LEU A 787 -46.12 -11.80 -4.18
C LEU A 787 -44.82 -11.36 -3.49
N SER A 788 -44.43 -10.12 -3.80
CA SER A 788 -43.85 -9.08 -2.91
C SER A 788 -42.94 -9.48 -1.73
N ALA A 789 -41.69 -8.99 -1.80
CA ALA A 789 -41.18 -8.08 -0.77
C ALA A 789 -41.09 -6.68 -1.41
N GLN A 790 -41.73 -5.66 -0.84
CA GLN A 790 -41.75 -4.31 -1.43
C GLN A 790 -40.50 -3.51 -1.05
N PRO A 791 -39.83 -2.83 -1.99
CA PRO A 791 -39.00 -1.66 -1.68
C PRO A 791 -39.90 -0.51 -1.20
N ALA A 792 -39.43 0.27 -0.22
CA ALA A 792 -40.15 1.45 0.26
C ALA A 792 -40.33 2.49 -0.88
N PRO A 793 -41.45 3.24 -0.91
CA PRO A 793 -41.81 4.04 -2.07
C PRO A 793 -41.00 5.33 -2.21
N THR A 794 -40.31 5.48 -3.35
CA THR A 794 -40.20 6.80 -3.98
C THR A 794 -41.62 7.33 -4.23
N ALA A 795 -41.87 8.63 -4.00
CA ALA A 795 -43.21 9.22 -3.97
C ALA A 795 -44.18 8.68 -5.04
N GLU A 796 -45.43 8.38 -4.64
CA GLU A 796 -46.48 7.85 -5.53
C GLU A 796 -47.00 8.94 -6.49
N LEU A 797 -46.21 9.21 -7.51
CA LEU A 797 -46.50 10.12 -8.62
C LEU A 797 -47.27 9.39 -9.73
N ASP A 798 -48.20 10.09 -10.39
CA ASP A 798 -48.79 9.59 -11.63
C ASP A 798 -47.73 9.61 -12.76
N ARG A 799 -47.52 8.46 -13.39
CA ARG A 799 -46.53 8.25 -14.47
C ARG A 799 -47.15 8.13 -15.85
N THR A 800 -48.47 8.20 -15.96
CA THR A 800 -49.21 7.91 -17.21
C THR A 800 -48.77 8.82 -18.37
N GLU A 801 -48.41 10.07 -18.09
CA GLU A 801 -47.97 11.07 -19.07
C GLU A 801 -46.51 11.52 -18.90
N ASP A 802 -45.72 10.85 -18.04
CA ASP A 802 -44.36 11.30 -17.70
C ASP A 802 -43.33 10.86 -18.76
N LYS A 803 -43.05 11.74 -19.73
CA LYS A 803 -42.03 11.53 -20.78
C LYS A 803 -40.64 11.19 -20.22
N VAL A 804 -40.25 11.78 -19.09
CA VAL A 804 -38.91 11.54 -18.49
C VAL A 804 -38.85 10.11 -17.97
N TYR A 805 -39.87 9.66 -17.23
CA TYR A 805 -40.00 8.27 -16.80
C TYR A 805 -40.00 7.29 -17.97
N GLN A 806 -40.76 7.57 -19.03
CA GLN A 806 -40.81 6.72 -20.23
C GLN A 806 -39.43 6.58 -20.90
N ASN A 807 -38.70 7.69 -21.06
CA ASN A 807 -37.36 7.68 -21.68
C ASN A 807 -36.30 7.01 -20.80
N VAL A 808 -36.36 7.14 -19.46
CA VAL A 808 -35.48 6.40 -18.55
C VAL A 808 -35.75 4.89 -18.61
N MET A 809 -37.02 4.48 -18.68
CA MET A 809 -37.36 3.06 -18.82
C MET A 809 -36.91 2.48 -20.17
N GLU A 810 -37.01 3.23 -21.26
CA GLU A 810 -36.47 2.80 -22.55
C GLU A 810 -34.93 2.73 -22.54
N MET A 811 -34.24 3.67 -21.88
CA MET A 811 -32.78 3.62 -21.68
C MET A 811 -32.35 2.35 -20.93
N VAL A 812 -32.99 2.05 -19.79
CA VAL A 812 -32.74 0.83 -19.01
C VAL A 812 -33.00 -0.43 -19.85
N LYS A 813 -34.07 -0.43 -20.66
CA LYS A 813 -34.42 -1.53 -21.56
C LYS A 813 -33.39 -1.72 -22.68
N VAL A 814 -32.88 -0.65 -23.30
CA VAL A 814 -31.81 -0.73 -24.30
C VAL A 814 -30.50 -1.25 -23.67
N VAL A 815 -30.16 -0.82 -22.45
CA VAL A 815 -28.99 -1.34 -21.70
C VAL A 815 -29.16 -2.83 -21.32
N MET A 816 -30.36 -3.24 -20.91
CA MET A 816 -30.64 -4.66 -20.65
C MET A 816 -30.59 -5.51 -21.93
N GLN A 817 -31.08 -4.98 -23.05
CA GLN A 817 -30.99 -5.65 -24.35
C GLN A 817 -29.51 -5.80 -24.78
N LEU A 818 -28.70 -4.74 -24.66
CA LEU A 818 -27.25 -4.80 -24.87
C LEU A 818 -26.60 -5.89 -24.01
N LYS A 819 -26.94 -5.99 -22.72
CA LYS A 819 -26.44 -7.03 -21.80
C LYS A 819 -26.85 -8.44 -22.24
N ASN A 820 -28.06 -8.62 -22.77
CA ASN A 820 -28.56 -9.92 -23.21
C ASN A 820 -27.89 -10.35 -24.53
N ASP A 821 -27.86 -9.48 -25.53
CA ASP A 821 -27.28 -9.76 -26.85
C ASP A 821 -25.78 -10.06 -26.76
N VAL A 822 -25.04 -9.27 -25.98
CA VAL A 822 -23.59 -9.46 -25.69
C VAL A 822 -23.29 -10.79 -25.00
N ASN A 823 -24.29 -11.45 -24.40
CA ASN A 823 -24.15 -12.76 -23.78
C ASN A 823 -24.57 -13.94 -24.66
N MET A 824 -25.30 -13.69 -25.75
CA MET A 824 -25.79 -14.73 -26.67
C MET A 824 -25.07 -14.77 -28.02
N LEU A 825 -24.39 -13.70 -28.43
CA LEU A 825 -23.69 -13.61 -29.72
C LEU A 825 -22.32 -14.32 -29.74
N PRO A 826 -21.98 -15.07 -30.82
CA PRO A 826 -20.65 -15.65 -31.00
C PRO A 826 -19.59 -14.57 -31.31
N PRO A 827 -18.29 -14.82 -31.05
CA PRO A 827 -17.22 -13.81 -31.18
C PRO A 827 -17.08 -13.17 -32.57
N SER A 828 -17.46 -13.89 -33.63
CA SER A 828 -17.47 -13.42 -35.02
C SER A 828 -18.54 -12.36 -35.31
N GLU A 829 -19.67 -12.39 -34.59
CA GLU A 829 -20.81 -11.50 -34.79
C GLU A 829 -20.86 -10.35 -33.77
N TYR A 830 -20.05 -10.46 -32.71
CA TYR A 830 -19.90 -9.46 -31.65
C TYR A 830 -19.65 -8.03 -32.17
N VAL A 831 -18.83 -7.91 -33.22
CA VAL A 831 -18.53 -6.62 -33.88
C VAL A 831 -19.76 -6.03 -34.58
N GLY A 832 -20.63 -6.88 -35.14
CA GLY A 832 -21.89 -6.47 -35.76
C GLY A 832 -22.90 -5.97 -34.74
N GLY A 833 -23.14 -6.76 -33.68
CA GLY A 833 -24.06 -6.39 -32.59
C GLY A 833 -23.67 -5.06 -31.91
N VAL A 834 -22.40 -4.90 -31.55
CA VAL A 834 -21.88 -3.66 -30.94
C VAL A 834 -21.99 -2.44 -31.88
N LYS A 835 -21.94 -2.65 -33.20
CA LYS A 835 -22.08 -1.59 -34.22
C LYS A 835 -23.55 -1.16 -34.41
N ILE A 836 -24.51 -2.07 -34.25
CA ILE A 836 -25.96 -1.80 -34.33
C ILE A 836 -26.50 -1.18 -33.02
N LEU A 837 -25.99 -1.61 -31.87
CA LEU A 837 -26.50 -1.16 -30.55
C LEU A 837 -25.95 0.21 -30.13
N ARG A 838 -24.76 0.62 -30.59
CA ARG A 838 -24.17 1.93 -30.25
C ARG A 838 -25.06 3.13 -30.63
N PRO A 839 -25.65 3.21 -31.85
CA PRO A 839 -26.63 4.25 -32.17
C PRO A 839 -27.88 4.23 -31.28
N ALA A 840 -28.39 3.04 -30.92
CA ALA A 840 -29.62 2.92 -30.13
C ALA A 840 -29.49 3.55 -28.72
N VAL A 841 -28.38 3.29 -28.02
CA VAL A 841 -28.09 3.92 -26.72
C VAL A 841 -27.97 5.44 -26.86
N GLY A 842 -27.27 5.93 -27.89
CA GLY A 842 -27.11 7.37 -28.13
C GLY A 842 -28.42 8.10 -28.46
N LEU A 843 -29.30 7.48 -29.24
CA LEU A 843 -30.63 8.00 -29.54
C LEU A 843 -31.50 8.09 -28.28
N SER A 844 -31.55 7.00 -27.49
CA SER A 844 -32.30 6.96 -26.24
C SER A 844 -31.82 8.01 -25.23
N LEU A 845 -30.50 8.26 -25.13
CA LEU A 845 -29.99 9.31 -24.25
C LEU A 845 -30.40 10.71 -24.73
N ARG A 846 -30.33 10.96 -26.04
CA ARG A 846 -30.73 12.24 -26.63
C ARG A 846 -32.22 12.53 -26.39
N ASP A 847 -33.07 11.51 -26.48
CA ASP A 847 -34.50 11.64 -26.21
C ASP A 847 -34.79 11.85 -24.72
N LEU A 848 -34.04 11.18 -23.82
CA LEU A 848 -34.07 11.44 -22.38
C LEU A 848 -33.68 12.88 -22.05
N ILE A 849 -32.51 13.36 -22.51
CA ILE A 849 -32.04 14.73 -22.29
C ILE A 849 -33.08 15.73 -22.79
N ARG A 850 -33.59 15.57 -24.02
CA ARG A 850 -34.64 16.42 -24.57
C ARG A 850 -35.90 16.46 -23.71
N SER A 851 -36.35 15.32 -23.15
CA SER A 851 -37.51 15.31 -22.25
C SER A 851 -37.27 15.97 -20.89
N VAL A 852 -36.01 16.08 -20.46
CA VAL A 852 -35.62 16.83 -19.26
C VAL A 852 -35.51 18.32 -19.59
N ASP A 853 -34.97 18.68 -20.75
CA ASP A 853 -34.92 20.06 -21.25
C ASP A 853 -36.32 20.68 -21.44
N GLU A 854 -37.32 19.87 -21.81
CA GLU A 854 -38.73 20.29 -21.84
C GLU A 854 -39.30 20.64 -20.45
N VAL A 855 -38.71 20.12 -19.35
CA VAL A 855 -39.18 20.30 -17.96
C VAL A 855 -38.35 21.33 -17.18
N LEU A 856 -37.08 21.53 -17.55
CA LEU A 856 -36.15 22.47 -16.89
C LEU A 856 -36.68 23.92 -16.72
N PRO A 857 -37.40 24.53 -17.69
CA PRO A 857 -37.91 25.90 -17.56
C PRO A 857 -38.90 26.09 -16.40
N ASP A 858 -39.72 25.07 -16.13
CA ASP A 858 -40.77 25.08 -15.11
C ASP A 858 -40.23 24.83 -13.68
N LEU A 859 -38.96 24.46 -13.55
CA LEU A 859 -38.31 24.14 -12.28
C LEU A 859 -37.55 25.35 -11.69
N HIS A 860 -37.37 25.34 -10.36
CA HIS A 860 -36.65 26.38 -9.63
C HIS A 860 -35.14 26.38 -9.96
N GLU A 861 -34.55 27.58 -10.10
CA GLU A 861 -33.17 27.79 -10.56
C GLU A 861 -32.13 26.99 -9.75
N SER A 862 -32.31 26.88 -8.43
CA SER A 862 -31.42 26.11 -7.55
C SER A 862 -31.40 24.59 -7.80
N VAL A 863 -32.37 24.06 -8.54
CA VAL A 863 -32.48 22.62 -8.87
C VAL A 863 -32.15 22.35 -10.34
N ARG A 864 -32.24 23.36 -11.21
CA ARG A 864 -31.76 23.26 -12.60
C ARG A 864 -30.26 22.92 -12.66
N THR A 865 -29.45 23.55 -11.82
CA THR A 865 -28.00 23.31 -11.76
C THR A 865 -27.64 21.88 -11.34
N GLU A 866 -28.44 21.26 -10.48
CA GLU A 866 -28.31 19.85 -10.07
C GLU A 866 -28.65 18.92 -11.25
N ILE A 867 -29.77 19.17 -11.94
CA ILE A 867 -30.23 18.40 -13.10
C ILE A 867 -29.26 18.54 -14.30
N GLU A 868 -28.78 19.76 -14.59
CA GLU A 868 -27.76 20.02 -15.61
C GLU A 868 -26.43 19.31 -15.30
N GLY A 869 -26.06 19.24 -14.02
CA GLY A 869 -24.91 18.47 -13.55
C GLY A 869 -25.06 16.98 -13.89
N THR A 870 -26.25 16.43 -13.65
CA THR A 870 -26.56 15.02 -13.97
C THR A 870 -26.68 14.77 -15.48
N GLN A 871 -27.20 15.72 -16.27
CA GLN A 871 -27.15 15.63 -17.74
C GLN A 871 -25.72 15.61 -18.27
N LYS A 872 -24.81 16.42 -17.72
CA LYS A 872 -23.37 16.42 -18.05
C LYS A 872 -22.71 15.09 -17.66
N LEU A 873 -23.10 14.51 -16.54
CA LEU A 873 -22.66 13.17 -16.10
C LEU A 873 -23.07 12.09 -17.11
N LEU A 874 -24.35 12.01 -17.51
CA LEU A 874 -24.81 11.00 -18.48
C LEU A 874 -24.11 11.08 -19.84
N ASN A 875 -23.81 12.29 -20.33
CA ASN A 875 -23.03 12.47 -21.57
C ASN A 875 -21.60 11.92 -21.43
N LYS A 876 -20.98 12.08 -20.26
CA LYS A 876 -19.66 11.51 -19.93
C LYS A 876 -19.75 9.98 -19.82
N ASP A 877 -20.78 9.44 -19.18
CA ASP A 877 -20.95 7.99 -19.02
C ASP A 877 -21.22 7.29 -20.36
N LEU A 878 -21.95 7.94 -21.27
CA LEU A 878 -22.10 7.49 -22.66
C LEU A 878 -20.75 7.52 -23.40
N ALA A 879 -19.93 8.56 -23.23
CA ALA A 879 -18.60 8.62 -23.83
C ALA A 879 -17.68 7.51 -23.30
N GLU A 880 -17.73 7.21 -22.00
CA GLU A 880 -17.01 6.09 -21.40
C GLU A 880 -17.51 4.74 -21.93
N LEU A 881 -18.83 4.52 -21.98
CA LEU A 881 -19.42 3.31 -22.57
C LEU A 881 -18.99 3.13 -24.03
N ILE A 882 -19.02 4.18 -24.86
CA ILE A 882 -18.55 4.14 -26.25
C ILE A 882 -17.06 3.78 -26.31
N SER A 883 -16.23 4.31 -25.41
CA SER A 883 -14.81 3.96 -25.30
C SER A 883 -14.62 2.47 -24.96
N LYS A 884 -15.34 1.96 -23.96
CA LYS A 884 -15.29 0.53 -23.59
C LYS A 884 -15.85 -0.39 -24.67
N MET A 885 -16.89 0.02 -25.41
CA MET A 885 -17.41 -0.69 -26.59
C MET A 885 -16.36 -0.76 -27.70
N LYS A 886 -15.63 0.33 -27.98
CA LYS A 886 -14.52 0.34 -28.95
C LYS A 886 -13.38 -0.59 -28.50
N LEU A 887 -13.01 -0.56 -27.22
CA LEU A 887 -11.96 -1.42 -26.67
C LEU A 887 -12.33 -2.92 -26.72
N ALA A 888 -13.58 -3.26 -26.41
CA ALA A 888 -14.11 -4.63 -26.55
C ALA A 888 -14.19 -5.07 -28.02
N GLN A 889 -14.53 -4.17 -28.93
CA GLN A 889 -14.52 -4.42 -30.38
C GLN A 889 -13.10 -4.73 -30.90
N GLN A 890 -12.09 -3.97 -30.46
CA GLN A 890 -10.69 -4.18 -30.84
C GLN A 890 -10.08 -5.47 -30.27
N ASN A 891 -10.54 -5.91 -29.08
CA ASN A 891 -10.01 -7.07 -28.37
C ASN A 891 -10.87 -8.33 -28.47
N ALA A 892 -11.89 -8.36 -29.33
CA ALA A 892 -12.87 -9.45 -29.41
C ALA A 892 -12.26 -10.85 -29.70
N ILE A 893 -11.10 -10.90 -30.34
CA ILE A 893 -10.36 -12.13 -30.68
C ILE A 893 -9.11 -12.37 -29.82
N THR A 894 -8.84 -11.54 -28.81
CA THR A 894 -7.66 -11.68 -27.94
C THR A 894 -8.01 -12.38 -26.62
N SER A 895 -7.00 -12.74 -25.83
CA SER A 895 -7.18 -13.28 -24.47
C SER A 895 -7.82 -12.29 -23.50
N LEU A 896 -7.90 -10.99 -23.85
CA LEU A 896 -8.52 -9.94 -23.04
C LEU A 896 -10.03 -9.78 -23.27
N LYS A 897 -10.62 -10.51 -24.23
CA LYS A 897 -12.03 -10.37 -24.65
C LYS A 897 -13.02 -10.36 -23.47
N ASP A 898 -12.83 -11.23 -22.47
CA ASP A 898 -13.77 -11.42 -21.36
C ASP A 898 -13.66 -10.28 -20.33
N GLU A 899 -12.45 -9.73 -20.14
CA GLU A 899 -12.21 -8.56 -19.28
C GLU A 899 -12.71 -7.28 -19.96
N CYS A 900 -12.45 -7.08 -21.26
CA CYS A 900 -13.01 -5.95 -22.01
C CYS A 900 -14.55 -5.99 -22.06
N LYS A 901 -15.13 -7.19 -22.24
CA LYS A 901 -16.59 -7.41 -22.16
C LYS A 901 -17.14 -7.04 -20.78
N LYS A 902 -16.47 -7.47 -19.69
CA LYS A 902 -16.84 -7.11 -18.32
C LYS A 902 -16.82 -5.60 -18.10
N GLN A 903 -15.76 -4.90 -18.51
CA GLN A 903 -15.66 -3.43 -18.38
C GLN A 903 -16.75 -2.68 -19.17
N MET A 904 -17.09 -3.16 -20.37
CA MET A 904 -18.18 -2.60 -21.18
C MET A 904 -19.55 -2.77 -20.49
N LEU A 905 -19.83 -3.96 -19.93
CA LEU A 905 -21.07 -4.21 -19.19
C LEU A 905 -21.17 -3.39 -17.89
N THR A 906 -20.06 -3.15 -17.20
CA THR A 906 -20.02 -2.24 -16.04
C THR A 906 -20.36 -0.82 -16.45
N ALA A 907 -19.74 -0.27 -17.50
CA ALA A 907 -20.04 1.09 -17.98
C ALA A 907 -21.51 1.25 -18.42
N ALA A 908 -22.09 0.23 -19.06
CA ALA A 908 -23.51 0.23 -19.43
C ALA A 908 -24.43 0.24 -18.20
N HIS A 909 -24.07 -0.51 -17.15
CA HIS A 909 -24.82 -0.53 -15.89
C HIS A 909 -24.76 0.82 -15.15
N THR A 910 -23.60 1.49 -15.14
CA THR A 910 -23.46 2.86 -14.61
C THR A 910 -24.41 3.82 -15.31
N LEU A 911 -24.40 3.88 -16.65
CA LEU A 911 -25.28 4.75 -17.43
C LEU A 911 -26.77 4.53 -17.12
N ALA A 912 -27.20 3.28 -16.93
CA ALA A 912 -28.59 2.96 -16.55
C ALA A 912 -28.91 3.38 -15.11
N MET A 913 -27.97 3.22 -14.17
CA MET A 913 -28.15 3.65 -12.78
C MET A 913 -28.24 5.18 -12.70
N ASP A 914 -27.35 5.91 -13.37
CA ASP A 914 -27.36 7.37 -13.35
C ASP A 914 -28.53 7.97 -14.14
N SER A 915 -29.07 7.25 -15.13
CA SER A 915 -30.34 7.63 -15.78
C SER A 915 -31.52 7.52 -14.81
N LYS A 916 -31.49 6.56 -13.88
CA LYS A 916 -32.47 6.47 -12.80
C LYS A 916 -32.23 7.55 -11.74
N ASN A 917 -30.99 7.84 -11.37
CA ASN A 917 -30.66 8.93 -10.45
C ASN A 917 -31.14 10.29 -10.97
N LEU A 918 -31.08 10.52 -12.30
CA LEU A 918 -31.67 11.70 -12.95
C LEU A 918 -33.19 11.78 -12.77
N LEU A 919 -33.90 10.66 -12.92
CA LEU A 919 -35.35 10.59 -12.68
C LEU A 919 -35.68 10.94 -11.22
N ASP A 920 -34.98 10.33 -10.26
CA ASP A 920 -35.18 10.57 -8.84
C ASP A 920 -34.88 12.04 -8.46
N ALA A 921 -33.92 12.70 -9.12
CA ALA A 921 -33.63 14.13 -8.96
C ALA A 921 -34.72 15.02 -9.57
N VAL A 922 -35.19 14.70 -10.79
CA VAL A 922 -36.30 15.42 -11.47
C VAL A 922 -37.60 15.29 -10.67
N ASP A 923 -37.88 14.14 -10.06
CA ASP A 923 -39.07 13.94 -9.24
C ASP A 923 -39.00 14.71 -7.91
N GLN A 924 -37.83 14.73 -7.26
CA GLN A 924 -37.61 15.61 -6.11
C GLN A 924 -37.78 17.09 -6.48
N ALA A 925 -37.33 17.50 -7.67
CA ALA A 925 -37.54 18.86 -8.19
C ALA A 925 -39.03 19.18 -8.37
N ARG A 926 -39.79 18.28 -9.01
CA ARG A 926 -41.24 18.41 -9.23
C ARG A 926 -42.03 18.47 -7.92
N VAL A 927 -41.64 17.69 -6.91
CA VAL A 927 -42.24 17.72 -5.56
C VAL A 927 -41.93 19.06 -4.86
N ARG A 928 -40.67 19.52 -4.88
CA ARG A 928 -40.28 20.82 -4.29
C ARG A 928 -40.95 22.02 -4.98
N ALA A 929 -41.18 21.92 -6.28
CA ALA A 929 -41.89 22.95 -7.07
C ALA A 929 -43.43 22.89 -6.94
N ASN A 930 -43.97 21.87 -6.25
CA ASN A 930 -45.42 21.61 -6.14
C ASN A 930 -46.11 21.35 -7.50
N ILE A 931 -45.36 20.85 -8.49
CA ILE A 931 -45.81 20.50 -9.86
C ILE A 931 -46.11 18.99 -9.97
N ALA A 932 -45.65 18.20 -8.98
CA ALA A 932 -45.96 16.78 -8.85
C ALA A 932 -47.47 16.50 -8.89
N LYS A 933 -47.94 15.71 -9.87
CA LYS A 933 -49.28 15.12 -9.87
C LYS A 933 -49.29 13.91 -8.90
N PRO A 934 -49.89 14.00 -7.70
CA PRO A 934 -50.07 12.81 -6.87
C PRO A 934 -51.01 11.83 -7.59
N LYS A 935 -50.77 10.53 -7.40
CA LYS A 935 -51.64 9.49 -7.93
C LYS A 935 -53.07 9.67 -7.37
N ALA A 936 -54.08 9.59 -8.23
CA ALA A 936 -55.46 9.52 -7.76
C ALA A 936 -55.69 8.16 -7.07
N ASN A 937 -56.31 8.18 -5.89
CA ASN A 937 -56.71 6.98 -5.12
C ASN A 937 -57.82 6.19 -5.82
#